data_AF-A0A093ZLP4-F1
#
_entry.id   AF-A0A093ZLP4-F1
#
_cell.length_a   1.000
_cell.length_b   1.000
_cell.length_c   1.000
_cell.angle_alpha   90.00
_cell.angle_beta   90.00
_cell.angle_gamma   90.00
#
_symmetry.space_group_name_H-M   'P 1'
#
loop_
_entity.id
_entity.type
_entity.pdbx_description
1 polymer ?
#
loop_
_entity_poly.entity_id
_entity_poly.type
_entity_poly.pdbx_seq_one_letter_code
_entity_poly.pdbx_strand_id
1 'polypeptide(L)'
;MAASAKSFRELIGVAPSTVSVNDSTLVIIDAQNEYANGHLTTVNVAESRKAISAVLEKYRKSTHGGKNIVHVLHVTPPGAPVFTSGTALSQEFEELSPKSNEKIVEKNYPSSFAKTDLAAYLEGLGDVGKKIVLVGYMAHVCVSTTARAGAELGYDVVVVKDAIGDRDIPGVPAAQLVDVVIHELADAFATAISSSEIQCDGKRPGCSQCVLTGRECDGYLSEWTFVPQNTRFEKPVGPELRKVEVIATPNGYGGALPVSHPRKAHKSALDSVQSEGSPFLSHAPFSGLDLAQSNWDNLIGLVVTSYIPENELPFIWDICDNSRSRICGFWVEVLPNLTSQMHQNCILPSAMKALATSILASTPGQNHSNLDPNEHYYAAIRALRIEIAAKDPASHAEFAASIMCLSLTELMFWDSAAGLSAHIKGVTQLLQACGPEQYKSGPLHKLFVGFRPFLIIEAFRSRQPTILGSDEWIQLPFSISSPSLMHTLFNQVAIVPTYLHQIDKMSENPGQTDPSETTMLFSCLVNILVGLENWETSLQRQADNPCYWPLVTDSQTQDGTLQTHDAALWFPNVTMANVFTHIWAFRITCMTELEKLALLFPWLILGEMSLTTQRHLHHIQNHTWALSNQICSSMEYLMQDEMKLFGPASTFFPLKTVYHKFKADGSQQTNIIARCQEIVNRLVDKGLQAAPIIVFGE
;
A
#
# COMPACT_ATOMS: atom_id res chain seq x y z
N MET A 1 -10.73 33.31 -20.70
CA MET A 1 -10.73 32.93 -19.28
C MET A 1 -9.83 31.72 -19.14
N ALA A 2 -8.95 31.67 -18.12
CA ALA A 2 -8.25 30.42 -17.82
C ALA A 2 -9.30 29.39 -17.39
N ALA A 3 -9.11 28.11 -17.76
CA ALA A 3 -9.91 27.05 -17.19
C ALA A 3 -9.62 27.00 -15.68
N SER A 4 -10.66 27.00 -14.85
CA SER A 4 -10.48 26.77 -13.42
C SER A 4 -9.88 25.39 -13.22
N ALA A 5 -8.87 25.28 -12.36
CA ALA A 5 -8.36 23.98 -11.96
C ALA A 5 -9.47 23.22 -11.25
N LYS A 6 -9.66 21.94 -11.63
CA LYS A 6 -10.53 21.03 -10.90
C LYS A 6 -9.84 20.60 -9.61
N SER A 7 -10.61 20.37 -8.56
CA SER A 7 -10.05 19.74 -7.35
C SER A 7 -9.70 18.27 -7.57
N PHE A 8 -8.82 17.72 -6.74
CA PHE A 8 -8.54 16.28 -6.70
C PHE A 8 -9.84 15.48 -6.56
N ARG A 9 -10.72 15.87 -5.62
CA ARG A 9 -12.07 15.29 -5.44
C ARG A 9 -12.90 15.30 -6.73
N GLU A 10 -12.94 16.41 -7.47
CA GLU A 10 -13.66 16.50 -8.75
C GLU A 10 -13.05 15.61 -9.85
N LEU A 11 -11.72 15.44 -9.85
CA LEU A 11 -11.02 14.57 -10.81
C LEU A 11 -11.33 13.09 -10.57
N ILE A 12 -11.46 12.66 -9.31
CA ILE A 12 -11.85 11.29 -8.94
C ILE A 12 -13.38 11.08 -8.83
N GLY A 13 -14.20 12.08 -9.19
CA GLY A 13 -15.66 11.97 -9.22
C GLY A 13 -16.37 12.06 -7.86
N VAL A 14 -15.69 12.52 -6.80
CA VAL A 14 -16.27 12.73 -5.47
C VAL A 14 -16.98 14.08 -5.42
N ALA A 15 -18.31 14.06 -5.37
CA ALA A 15 -19.13 15.25 -5.27
C ALA A 15 -18.96 16.00 -3.93
N PRO A 16 -19.28 17.31 -3.87
CA PRO A 16 -19.45 18.04 -2.61
C PRO A 16 -20.65 17.50 -1.81
N SER A 17 -20.46 17.35 -0.50
CA SER A 17 -21.47 16.83 0.43
C SER A 17 -22.51 17.89 0.82
N THR A 18 -23.80 17.55 0.81
CA THR A 18 -24.86 18.37 1.42
C THR A 18 -24.95 18.10 2.93
N VAL A 19 -25.47 19.06 3.71
CA VAL A 19 -25.39 19.04 5.18
C VAL A 19 -26.66 19.55 5.84
N SER A 20 -27.20 18.79 6.79
CA SER A 20 -28.32 19.14 7.66
C SER A 20 -28.00 18.87 9.13
N VAL A 21 -28.69 19.55 10.04
CA VAL A 21 -28.60 19.28 11.49
C VAL A 21 -29.04 17.88 11.90
N ASN A 22 -29.69 17.12 11.02
CA ASN A 22 -30.24 15.78 11.30
C ASN A 22 -29.42 14.62 10.69
N ASP A 23 -28.51 14.87 9.74
CA ASP A 23 -27.75 13.83 9.01
C ASP A 23 -26.25 13.83 9.34
N SER A 24 -25.83 14.62 10.34
CA SER A 24 -24.44 14.83 10.68
C SER A 24 -24.25 15.20 12.16
N THR A 25 -23.00 15.20 12.61
CA THR A 25 -22.58 15.54 13.97
C THR A 25 -21.69 16.78 13.96
N LEU A 26 -22.04 17.78 14.77
CA LEU A 26 -21.24 18.99 14.97
C LEU A 26 -20.08 18.70 15.93
N VAL A 27 -18.85 19.04 15.52
CA VAL A 27 -17.65 18.95 16.36
C VAL A 27 -17.03 20.33 16.50
N ILE A 28 -17.09 20.88 17.71
CA ILE A 28 -16.57 22.21 18.07
C ILE A 28 -15.17 22.01 18.66
N ILE A 29 -14.15 22.44 17.93
CA ILE A 29 -12.73 22.17 18.26
C ILE A 29 -12.12 23.36 19.00
N ASP A 30 -11.69 23.12 20.24
CA ASP A 30 -10.87 24.00 21.07
C ASP A 30 -11.40 25.44 21.18
N ALA A 31 -12.73 25.62 21.27
CA ALA A 31 -13.35 26.94 21.35
C ALA A 31 -13.22 27.56 22.76
N GLN A 32 -11.97 27.81 23.16
CA GLN A 32 -11.53 28.19 24.51
C GLN A 32 -10.95 29.61 24.57
N ASN A 33 -11.02 30.23 25.75
CA ASN A 33 -10.65 31.62 25.99
C ASN A 33 -9.20 31.98 25.65
N GLU A 34 -8.28 31.00 25.60
CA GLU A 34 -6.93 31.13 25.05
C GLU A 34 -6.92 31.81 23.66
N TYR A 35 -7.87 31.48 22.78
CA TYR A 35 -7.95 32.03 21.43
C TYR A 35 -8.59 33.42 21.32
N ALA A 36 -9.08 33.98 22.42
CA ALA A 36 -9.64 35.33 22.49
C ALA A 36 -8.85 36.29 23.39
N ASN A 37 -8.20 35.76 24.43
CA ASN A 37 -7.55 36.55 25.49
C ASN A 37 -6.13 36.06 25.84
N GLY A 38 -5.67 34.96 25.25
CA GLY A 38 -4.38 34.32 25.57
C GLY A 38 -3.27 34.63 24.55
N HIS A 39 -2.17 33.90 24.65
CA HIS A 39 -1.03 34.03 23.74
C HIS A 39 -1.34 33.57 22.31
N LEU A 40 -2.38 32.76 22.11
CA LEU A 40 -2.79 32.26 20.80
C LEU A 40 -3.96 33.04 20.17
N THR A 41 -4.27 34.25 20.65
CA THR A 41 -5.41 35.06 20.20
C THR A 41 -5.54 35.10 18.66
N THR A 42 -6.72 34.74 18.15
CA THR A 42 -7.01 34.61 16.71
C THR A 42 -7.60 35.89 16.12
N VAL A 43 -7.29 36.19 14.86
CA VAL A 43 -7.57 37.50 14.23
C VAL A 43 -9.07 37.72 14.00
N ASN A 44 -9.81 36.67 13.62
CA ASN A 44 -11.24 36.71 13.32
C ASN A 44 -12.12 36.13 14.45
N VAL A 45 -11.64 36.15 15.70
CA VAL A 45 -12.32 35.47 16.83
C VAL A 45 -13.74 36.00 17.07
N ALA A 46 -13.98 37.29 16.87
CA ALA A 46 -15.27 37.94 17.15
C ALA A 46 -16.36 37.56 16.13
N GLU A 47 -15.98 37.26 14.89
CA GLU A 47 -16.86 36.83 13.80
C GLU A 47 -17.07 35.32 13.87
N SER A 48 -15.98 34.56 13.98
CA SER A 48 -16.02 33.08 14.02
C SER A 48 -16.77 32.56 15.24
N ARG A 49 -16.65 33.17 16.43
CA ARG A 49 -17.46 32.80 17.61
C ARG A 49 -18.97 32.95 17.36
N LYS A 50 -19.39 34.01 16.66
CA LYS A 50 -20.81 34.22 16.31
C LYS A 50 -21.28 33.17 15.32
N ALA A 51 -20.46 32.80 14.33
CA ALA A 51 -20.78 31.73 13.38
C ALA A 51 -20.87 30.37 14.09
N ILE A 52 -19.90 30.01 14.95
CA ILE A 52 -19.93 28.78 15.76
C ILE A 52 -21.20 28.75 16.63
N SER A 53 -21.53 29.85 17.33
CA SER A 53 -22.74 29.94 18.16
C SER A 53 -24.02 29.78 17.33
N ALA A 54 -24.09 30.38 16.14
CA ALA A 54 -25.22 30.20 15.23
C ALA A 54 -25.37 28.76 14.72
N VAL A 55 -24.27 28.07 14.42
CA VAL A 55 -24.28 26.64 14.04
C VAL A 55 -24.70 25.77 15.24
N LEU A 56 -24.11 25.98 16.41
CA LEU A 56 -24.47 25.27 17.64
C LEU A 56 -25.95 25.41 17.97
N GLU A 57 -26.52 26.61 17.86
CA GLU A 57 -27.95 26.85 18.07
C GLU A 57 -28.87 26.32 16.95
N LYS A 58 -28.34 25.97 15.77
CA LYS A 58 -29.05 25.14 14.78
C LYS A 58 -29.06 23.67 15.25
N TYR A 59 -27.90 23.11 15.61
CA TYR A 59 -27.78 21.70 16.03
C TYR A 59 -28.53 21.39 17.33
N ARG A 60 -28.60 22.33 18.27
CA ARG A 60 -29.41 22.22 19.49
C ARG A 60 -30.91 22.03 19.25
N LYS A 61 -31.37 22.29 18.01
CA LYS A 61 -32.75 22.12 17.54
C LYS A 61 -32.91 20.91 16.59
N SER A 62 -31.89 20.08 16.46
CA SER A 62 -31.95 18.81 15.71
C SER A 62 -32.93 17.82 16.36
N THR A 63 -33.31 16.79 15.61
CA THR A 63 -34.11 15.67 16.14
C THR A 63 -33.34 14.82 17.16
N HIS A 64 -32.01 14.97 17.25
CA HIS A 64 -31.14 14.16 18.11
C HIS A 64 -30.99 14.69 19.53
N GLY A 65 -31.59 15.85 19.83
CA GLY A 65 -31.66 16.38 21.19
C GLY A 65 -30.29 16.57 21.83
N GLY A 66 -29.33 17.15 21.10
CA GLY A 66 -27.98 17.46 21.56
C GLY A 66 -26.94 16.33 21.45
N LYS A 67 -27.36 15.07 21.22
CA LYS A 67 -26.42 13.94 21.10
C LYS A 67 -25.46 14.05 19.91
N ASN A 68 -25.86 14.74 18.84
CA ASN A 68 -25.02 15.00 17.67
C ASN A 68 -24.21 16.31 17.80
N ILE A 69 -23.81 16.66 19.02
CA ILE A 69 -22.97 17.81 19.34
C ILE A 69 -21.82 17.32 20.22
N VAL A 70 -20.60 17.55 19.76
CA VAL A 70 -19.37 17.24 20.49
C VAL A 70 -18.55 18.52 20.69
N HIS A 71 -18.26 18.84 21.94
CA HIS A 71 -17.32 19.88 22.34
C HIS A 71 -15.97 19.24 22.62
N VAL A 72 -14.94 19.67 21.90
CA VAL A 72 -13.57 19.20 22.08
C VAL A 72 -12.77 20.30 22.77
N LEU A 73 -12.14 19.96 23.90
CA LEU A 73 -11.36 20.88 24.71
C LEU A 73 -9.89 20.45 24.74
N HIS A 74 -8.98 21.37 24.46
CA HIS A 74 -7.56 21.13 24.63
C HIS A 74 -7.17 21.24 26.11
N VAL A 75 -6.51 20.20 26.61
CA VAL A 75 -6.05 20.11 28.00
C VAL A 75 -4.53 19.99 28.02
N THR A 76 -3.90 20.90 28.76
CA THR A 76 -2.44 20.91 28.98
C THR A 76 -2.09 20.58 30.43
N PRO A 77 -0.87 20.08 30.72
CA PRO A 77 -0.40 19.92 32.09
C PRO A 77 -0.46 21.22 32.91
N PRO A 78 -0.58 21.13 34.25
CA PRO A 78 -0.51 22.29 35.13
C PRO A 78 0.76 23.13 34.89
N GLY A 79 0.61 24.46 34.80
CA GLY A 79 1.70 25.39 34.55
C GLY A 79 2.09 25.58 33.08
N ALA A 80 1.40 24.96 32.13
CA ALA A 80 1.60 25.25 30.70
C ALA A 80 1.28 26.73 30.36
N PRO A 81 2.01 27.36 29.43
CA PRO A 81 1.89 28.80 29.12
C PRO A 81 0.71 29.16 28.21
N VAL A 82 -0.03 28.17 27.72
CA VAL A 82 -1.24 28.28 26.89
C VAL A 82 -2.24 27.24 27.39
N PHE A 83 -3.54 27.54 27.30
CA PHE A 83 -4.62 26.71 27.87
C PHE A 83 -4.40 26.36 29.35
N THR A 84 -3.79 27.29 30.11
CA THR A 84 -3.28 27.03 31.46
C THR A 84 -4.36 26.45 32.37
N SER A 85 -4.21 25.17 32.72
CA SER A 85 -5.19 24.40 33.48
C SER A 85 -5.55 25.08 34.80
N GLY A 86 -6.85 25.15 35.10
CA GLY A 86 -7.39 25.82 36.30
C GLY A 86 -7.56 27.33 36.15
N THR A 87 -7.37 27.90 34.95
CA THR A 87 -7.60 29.33 34.67
C THR A 87 -8.74 29.54 33.67
N ALA A 88 -9.21 30.78 33.54
CA ALA A 88 -10.20 31.13 32.53
C ALA A 88 -9.76 30.80 31.09
N LEU A 89 -8.45 30.84 30.79
CA LEU A 89 -7.90 30.54 29.46
C LEU A 89 -8.19 29.11 29.00
N SER A 90 -8.23 28.15 29.93
CA SER A 90 -8.56 26.75 29.63
C SER A 90 -10.06 26.48 29.50
N GLN A 91 -10.92 27.42 29.90
CA GLN A 91 -12.38 27.28 29.79
C GLN A 91 -12.85 27.60 28.38
N GLU A 92 -13.95 26.97 27.98
CA GLU A 92 -14.65 27.29 26.74
C GLU A 92 -15.21 28.73 26.72
N PHE A 93 -15.60 29.20 25.53
CA PHE A 93 -16.35 30.43 25.38
C PHE A 93 -17.76 30.28 26.01
N GLU A 94 -18.16 31.24 26.86
CA GLU A 94 -19.42 31.20 27.63
C GLU A 94 -20.66 30.98 26.75
N GLU A 95 -20.75 31.62 25.59
CA GLU A 95 -21.87 31.45 24.66
C GLU A 95 -21.90 30.10 23.93
N LEU A 96 -20.85 29.29 24.10
CA LEU A 96 -20.71 27.94 23.54
C LEU A 96 -20.75 26.83 24.59
N SER A 97 -20.85 27.15 25.90
CA SER A 97 -20.75 26.16 26.96
C SER A 97 -21.64 24.92 26.74
N PRO A 98 -21.12 23.70 26.99
CA PRO A 98 -21.85 22.45 26.79
C PRO A 98 -23.13 22.37 27.66
N LYS A 99 -24.20 21.84 27.07
CA LYS A 99 -25.40 21.42 27.83
C LYS A 99 -25.24 19.97 28.29
N SER A 100 -26.02 19.56 29.30
CA SER A 100 -25.90 18.23 29.95
C SER A 100 -26.15 17.02 29.04
N ASN A 101 -26.66 17.26 27.83
CA ASN A 101 -26.95 16.29 26.78
C ASN A 101 -25.97 16.36 25.59
N GLU A 102 -24.95 17.22 25.65
CA GLU A 102 -23.92 17.43 24.64
C GLU A 102 -22.61 16.74 25.10
N LYS A 103 -21.89 16.09 24.19
CA LYS A 103 -20.68 15.33 24.54
C LYS A 103 -19.50 16.28 24.74
N ILE A 104 -18.68 16.02 25.76
CA ILE A 104 -17.37 16.64 25.95
C ILE A 104 -16.29 15.60 25.67
N VAL A 105 -15.24 16.01 24.95
CA VAL A 105 -14.01 15.25 24.66
C VAL A 105 -12.82 16.12 25.05
N GLU A 106 -11.99 15.64 25.97
CA GLU A 106 -10.71 16.29 26.28
C GLU A 106 -9.59 15.70 25.41
N LYS A 107 -8.67 16.54 24.91
CA LYS A 107 -7.52 16.10 24.11
C LYS A 107 -6.22 16.79 24.48
N ASN A 108 -5.11 16.06 24.35
CA ASN A 108 -3.74 16.59 24.54
C ASN A 108 -2.96 16.71 23.21
N TYR A 109 -3.61 16.45 22.06
CA TYR A 109 -2.99 16.44 20.73
C TYR A 109 -3.77 17.36 19.76
N PRO A 110 -3.20 17.73 18.60
CA PRO A 110 -3.92 18.48 17.57
C PRO A 110 -5.18 17.76 17.07
N SER A 111 -5.05 16.49 16.65
CA SER A 111 -6.17 15.66 16.20
C SER A 111 -7.14 15.36 17.33
N SER A 112 -8.43 15.60 17.09
CA SER A 112 -9.50 15.31 18.05
C SER A 112 -9.80 13.82 18.22
N PHE A 113 -9.23 12.95 17.36
CA PHE A 113 -9.30 11.49 17.46
C PHE A 113 -8.12 10.86 18.23
N ALA A 114 -7.01 11.59 18.40
CA ALA A 114 -5.77 11.01 18.92
C ALA A 114 -5.84 10.82 20.45
N LYS A 115 -5.98 9.55 20.86
CA LYS A 115 -6.14 9.11 22.27
C LYS A 115 -7.37 9.70 22.97
N THR A 116 -8.47 9.84 22.23
CA THR A 116 -9.78 10.25 22.75
C THR A 116 -10.82 9.16 22.49
N ASP A 117 -12.03 9.30 23.05
CA ASP A 117 -13.17 8.43 22.74
C ASP A 117 -14.05 8.96 21.58
N LEU A 118 -13.59 9.98 20.84
CA LEU A 118 -14.38 10.64 19.79
C LEU A 118 -14.85 9.67 18.69
N ALA A 119 -13.97 8.79 18.20
CA ALA A 119 -14.32 7.83 17.15
C ALA A 119 -15.40 6.84 17.61
N ALA A 120 -15.24 6.26 18.80
CA ALA A 120 -16.21 5.33 19.39
C ALA A 120 -17.54 6.01 19.71
N TYR A 121 -17.52 7.30 20.11
CA TYR A 121 -18.73 8.08 20.33
C TYR A 121 -19.48 8.31 19.01
N LEU A 122 -18.79 8.73 17.95
CA LEU A 122 -19.38 8.94 16.62
C LEU A 122 -19.94 7.63 16.04
N GLU A 123 -19.20 6.52 16.13
CA GLU A 123 -19.68 5.20 15.73
C GLU A 123 -20.98 4.81 16.46
N GLY A 124 -21.05 5.10 17.76
CA GLY A 124 -22.25 4.91 18.59
C GLY A 124 -23.47 5.76 18.21
N LEU A 125 -23.31 6.80 17.37
CA LEU A 125 -24.42 7.59 16.81
C LEU A 125 -24.97 7.00 15.51
N GLY A 126 -24.37 5.93 14.96
CA GLY A 126 -24.77 5.34 13.70
C GLY A 126 -24.54 6.28 12.50
N ASP A 127 -25.49 6.35 11.57
CA ASP A 127 -25.33 7.11 10.33
C ASP A 127 -25.06 8.61 10.55
N VAL A 128 -25.60 9.19 11.62
CA VAL A 128 -25.42 10.61 12.00
C VAL A 128 -23.98 10.91 12.44
N GLY A 129 -23.26 9.89 12.93
CA GLY A 129 -21.84 9.99 13.28
C GLY A 129 -20.90 9.90 12.09
N LYS A 130 -21.36 9.36 10.95
CA LYS A 130 -20.53 9.18 9.74
C LYS A 130 -20.19 10.48 9.02
N LYS A 131 -20.98 11.54 9.22
CA LYS A 131 -20.74 12.89 8.67
C LYS A 131 -20.41 13.86 9.80
N ILE A 132 -19.23 14.48 9.76
CA ILE A 132 -18.75 15.39 10.81
C ILE A 132 -18.61 16.81 10.28
N VAL A 133 -19.19 17.78 11.00
CA VAL A 133 -19.13 19.21 10.68
C VAL A 133 -18.18 19.88 11.66
N LEU A 134 -17.03 20.30 11.16
CA LEU A 134 -15.93 20.84 11.94
C LEU A 134 -15.97 22.36 11.99
N VAL A 135 -15.88 22.89 13.21
CA VAL A 135 -15.81 24.33 13.52
C VAL A 135 -14.78 24.56 14.64
N GLY A 136 -14.30 25.78 14.84
CA GLY A 136 -13.36 26.13 15.91
C GLY A 136 -11.93 26.41 15.43
N TYR A 137 -10.93 26.05 16.26
CA TYR A 137 -9.58 26.63 16.20
C TYR A 137 -8.48 25.60 16.47
N MET A 138 -7.24 25.81 16.02
CA MET A 138 -6.84 26.69 14.91
C MET A 138 -7.08 25.98 13.57
N ALA A 139 -7.37 26.74 12.51
CA ALA A 139 -7.55 26.22 11.16
C ALA A 139 -6.38 25.31 10.73
N HIS A 140 -5.13 25.82 10.78
CA HIS A 140 -3.95 25.05 10.31
C HIS A 140 -3.50 23.92 11.25
N VAL A 141 -3.94 23.90 12.50
CA VAL A 141 -3.51 22.90 13.49
C VAL A 141 -4.62 21.91 13.79
N CYS A 142 -5.48 22.20 14.78
CA CYS A 142 -6.42 21.23 15.31
C CYS A 142 -7.55 20.91 14.33
N VAL A 143 -8.03 21.90 13.56
CA VAL A 143 -9.08 21.70 12.56
C VAL A 143 -8.54 20.91 11.37
N SER A 144 -7.47 21.35 10.69
CA SER A 144 -6.90 20.61 9.54
C SER A 144 -6.43 19.20 9.92
N THR A 145 -5.80 19.02 11.09
CA THR A 145 -5.40 17.67 11.55
C THR A 145 -6.61 16.79 11.84
N THR A 146 -7.67 17.32 12.46
CA THR A 146 -8.91 16.55 12.71
C THR A 146 -9.65 16.24 11.40
N ALA A 147 -9.66 17.16 10.43
CA ALA A 147 -10.27 16.96 9.12
C ALA A 147 -9.58 15.83 8.34
N ARG A 148 -8.24 15.86 8.26
CA ARG A 148 -7.44 14.83 7.60
C ARG A 148 -7.61 13.46 8.27
N ALA A 149 -7.49 13.41 9.60
CA ALA A 149 -7.72 12.18 10.36
C ALA A 149 -9.17 11.67 10.23
N GLY A 150 -10.16 12.56 10.10
CA GLY A 150 -11.55 12.20 9.83
C GLY A 150 -11.70 11.52 8.45
N ALA A 151 -11.10 12.10 7.41
CA ALA A 151 -11.11 11.52 6.06
C ALA A 151 -10.38 10.17 6.02
N GLU A 152 -9.23 10.04 6.69
CA GLU A 152 -8.48 8.77 6.84
C GLU A 152 -9.25 7.68 7.58
N LEU A 153 -10.17 8.05 8.46
CA LEU A 153 -11.07 7.15 9.19
C LEU A 153 -12.38 6.87 8.42
N GLY A 154 -12.58 7.47 7.24
CA GLY A 154 -13.75 7.26 6.39
C GLY A 154 -14.98 8.09 6.74
N TYR A 155 -14.84 9.16 7.53
CA TYR A 155 -15.93 10.12 7.77
C TYR A 155 -16.14 11.04 6.57
N ASP A 156 -17.39 11.40 6.28
CA ASP A 156 -17.71 12.52 5.41
C ASP A 156 -17.44 13.83 6.16
N VAL A 157 -16.29 14.44 5.87
CA VAL A 157 -15.81 15.63 6.59
C VAL A 157 -16.32 16.89 5.92
N VAL A 158 -16.86 17.79 6.74
CA VAL A 158 -17.32 19.12 6.35
C VAL A 158 -16.58 20.17 7.19
N VAL A 159 -16.11 21.25 6.57
CA VAL A 159 -15.48 22.38 7.27
C VAL A 159 -16.29 23.65 7.01
N VAL A 160 -16.61 24.38 8.08
CA VAL A 160 -17.42 25.59 8.01
C VAL A 160 -16.51 26.82 7.98
N LYS A 161 -16.30 27.39 6.78
CA LYS A 161 -15.30 28.41 6.45
C LYS A 161 -15.35 29.65 7.35
N ASP A 162 -16.54 30.12 7.67
CA ASP A 162 -16.81 31.30 8.50
C ASP A 162 -16.86 30.99 10.01
N ALA A 163 -16.82 29.72 10.40
CA ALA A 163 -16.82 29.25 11.79
C ALA A 163 -15.48 28.62 12.20
N ILE A 164 -14.39 28.93 11.49
CA ILE A 164 -13.02 28.59 11.86
C ILE A 164 -12.13 29.83 11.89
N GLY A 165 -11.02 29.77 12.61
CA GLY A 165 -10.12 30.92 12.75
C GLY A 165 -8.68 30.56 13.05
N ASP A 166 -7.82 31.57 12.93
CA ASP A 166 -6.38 31.43 13.14
C ASP A 166 -5.72 32.76 13.55
N ARG A 167 -4.45 32.69 13.92
CA ARG A 167 -3.60 33.83 14.27
C ARG A 167 -2.51 34.03 13.21
N ASP A 168 -1.85 35.19 13.21
CA ASP A 168 -0.67 35.40 12.36
C ASP A 168 0.47 34.47 12.79
N ILE A 169 1.18 33.90 11.82
CA ILE A 169 2.38 33.08 12.03
C ILE A 169 3.59 33.72 11.36
N PRO A 170 4.84 33.35 11.72
CA PRO A 170 6.03 33.88 11.07
C PRO A 170 5.98 33.71 9.54
N GLY A 171 5.85 34.83 8.83
CA GLY A 171 5.81 34.89 7.36
C GLY A 171 4.43 34.76 6.70
N VAL A 172 3.34 34.45 7.43
CA VAL A 172 2.00 34.27 6.83
C VAL A 172 0.91 34.90 7.70
N PRO A 173 0.10 35.86 7.17
CA PRO A 173 -1.05 36.41 7.87
C PRO A 173 -2.18 35.39 8.06
N ALA A 174 -2.94 35.51 9.15
CA ALA A 174 -4.03 34.60 9.52
C ALA A 174 -5.06 34.39 8.38
N ALA A 175 -5.45 35.46 7.70
CA ALA A 175 -6.43 35.40 6.62
C ALA A 175 -5.94 34.56 5.43
N GLN A 176 -4.65 34.68 5.06
CA GLN A 176 -4.03 33.86 4.03
C GLN A 176 -3.90 32.40 4.48
N LEU A 177 -3.54 32.18 5.75
CA LEU A 177 -3.40 30.84 6.31
C LEU A 177 -4.74 30.08 6.34
N VAL A 178 -5.82 30.73 6.80
CA VAL A 178 -7.18 30.16 6.79
C VAL A 178 -7.64 29.87 5.36
N ASP A 179 -7.38 30.78 4.42
CA ASP A 179 -7.76 30.60 3.01
C ASP A 179 -7.03 29.39 2.37
N VAL A 180 -5.72 29.27 2.59
CA VAL A 180 -4.94 28.10 2.13
C VAL A 180 -5.47 26.81 2.76
N VAL A 181 -5.71 26.78 4.08
CA VAL A 181 -6.26 25.63 4.80
C VAL A 181 -7.62 25.20 4.24
N ILE A 182 -8.50 26.16 3.96
CA ILE A 182 -9.82 25.87 3.37
C ILE A 182 -9.66 25.23 1.99
N HIS A 183 -8.76 25.75 1.15
CA HIS A 183 -8.55 25.23 -0.20
C HIS A 183 -7.86 23.85 -0.22
N GLU A 184 -6.84 23.59 0.61
CA GLU A 184 -6.23 22.24 0.68
C GLU A 184 -7.20 21.18 1.20
N LEU A 185 -8.09 21.54 2.14
CA LEU A 185 -9.09 20.61 2.67
C LEU A 185 -10.20 20.40 1.65
N ALA A 186 -10.66 21.44 0.97
CA ALA A 186 -11.63 21.35 -0.11
C ALA A 186 -11.13 20.53 -1.32
N ASP A 187 -9.82 20.55 -1.57
CA ASP A 187 -9.21 19.84 -2.68
C ASP A 187 -9.33 18.31 -2.54
N ALA A 188 -8.96 17.79 -1.36
CA ALA A 188 -8.77 16.35 -1.15
C ALA A 188 -9.50 15.72 0.04
N PHE A 189 -9.83 16.47 1.11
CA PHE A 189 -10.19 15.87 2.42
C PHE A 189 -11.62 16.14 2.90
N ALA A 190 -12.22 17.29 2.57
CA ALA A 190 -13.46 17.76 3.18
C ALA A 190 -14.31 18.59 2.21
N THR A 191 -15.61 18.68 2.45
CA THR A 191 -16.48 19.65 1.77
C THR A 191 -16.47 20.96 2.55
N ALA A 192 -16.06 22.06 1.93
CA ALA A 192 -15.93 23.35 2.61
C ALA A 192 -17.10 24.29 2.28
N ILE A 193 -17.91 24.65 3.29
CA ILE A 193 -19.17 25.41 3.17
C ILE A 193 -19.20 26.64 4.10
N SER A 194 -20.16 27.54 3.92
CA SER A 194 -20.57 28.56 4.89
C SER A 194 -21.57 27.98 5.91
N SER A 195 -21.58 28.54 7.13
CA SER A 195 -22.57 28.28 8.18
C SER A 195 -24.02 28.50 7.72
N SER A 196 -24.21 29.34 6.70
CA SER A 196 -25.50 29.61 6.06
C SER A 196 -26.04 28.41 5.28
N GLU A 197 -25.17 27.60 4.67
CA GLU A 197 -25.52 26.46 3.80
C GLU A 197 -26.00 25.23 4.58
N ILE A 198 -25.71 25.16 5.89
CA ILE A 198 -26.19 24.09 6.78
C ILE A 198 -27.71 24.16 6.89
N GLN A 199 -28.39 23.14 6.35
CA GLN A 199 -29.84 23.06 6.28
C GLN A 199 -30.48 22.89 7.67
N CYS A 200 -31.67 23.47 7.84
CA CYS A 200 -32.49 23.33 9.04
C CYS A 200 -33.12 21.93 9.17
N ASP A 201 -33.93 21.71 10.21
CA ASP A 201 -34.50 20.42 10.58
C ASP A 201 -35.63 19.89 9.67
N GLY A 202 -35.89 20.54 8.52
CA GLY A 202 -36.77 20.02 7.46
C GLY A 202 -38.28 19.99 7.74
N LYS A 203 -38.74 20.37 8.94
CA LYS A 203 -40.15 20.24 9.33
C LYS A 203 -41.08 21.14 8.51
N ARG A 204 -42.28 20.64 8.24
CA ARG A 204 -43.36 21.34 7.52
C ARG A 204 -44.54 21.62 8.48
N PRO A 205 -45.28 22.73 8.33
CA PRO A 205 -45.18 23.74 7.25
C PRO A 205 -44.02 24.73 7.39
N GLY A 206 -43.30 24.76 8.52
CA GLY A 206 -42.07 25.51 8.68
C GLY A 206 -41.12 24.84 9.67
N CYS A 207 -39.82 25.09 9.52
CA CYS A 207 -38.79 24.46 10.35
C CYS A 207 -38.95 24.85 11.83
N SER A 208 -38.47 24.02 12.75
CA SER A 208 -38.62 24.27 14.21
C SER A 208 -38.09 25.65 14.61
N GLN A 209 -37.02 26.11 13.97
CA GLN A 209 -36.45 27.44 14.23
C GLN A 209 -37.37 28.58 13.79
N CYS A 210 -37.97 28.53 12.60
CA CYS A 210 -38.86 29.59 12.13
C CYS A 210 -40.12 29.66 12.99
N VAL A 211 -40.75 28.51 13.27
CA VAL A 211 -41.91 28.39 14.15
C VAL A 211 -41.63 28.94 15.56
N LEU A 212 -40.52 28.56 16.19
CA LEU A 212 -40.17 29.01 17.53
C LEU A 212 -39.75 30.49 17.61
N THR A 213 -39.22 31.07 16.53
CA THR A 213 -38.75 32.46 16.50
C THR A 213 -39.74 33.44 15.86
N GLY A 214 -40.96 32.98 15.52
CA GLY A 214 -41.99 33.80 14.89
C GLY A 214 -41.58 34.35 13.52
N ARG A 215 -40.60 33.72 12.85
CA ARG A 215 -40.15 34.09 11.51
C ARG A 215 -40.93 33.32 10.45
N GLU A 216 -41.24 33.98 9.35
CA GLU A 216 -41.74 33.32 8.16
C GLU A 216 -40.66 32.35 7.63
N CYS A 217 -41.10 31.20 7.13
CA CYS A 217 -40.21 30.18 6.58
C CYS A 217 -40.37 30.19 5.07
N ASP A 218 -39.32 30.56 4.34
CA ASP A 218 -39.31 30.64 2.87
C ASP A 218 -39.58 29.28 2.16
N GLY A 219 -39.70 28.21 2.96
CA GLY A 219 -40.03 26.87 2.51
C GLY A 219 -38.80 26.07 2.08
N TYR A 220 -39.06 25.03 1.31
CA TYR A 220 -38.04 24.15 0.75
C TYR A 220 -38.24 24.11 -0.76
N LEU A 221 -37.15 24.27 -1.53
CA LEU A 221 -37.20 24.08 -2.98
C LEU A 221 -37.73 22.68 -3.28
N SER A 222 -38.84 22.60 -4.00
CA SER A 222 -39.38 21.32 -4.48
C SER A 222 -38.45 20.75 -5.54
N GLU A 223 -38.03 19.49 -5.38
CA GLU A 223 -37.28 18.78 -6.42
C GLU A 223 -38.05 18.78 -7.75
N TRP A 224 -37.32 19.03 -8.84
CA TRP A 224 -37.88 18.97 -10.19
C TRP A 224 -38.24 17.54 -10.55
N THR A 225 -39.52 17.18 -10.44
CA THR A 225 -40.01 15.91 -10.96
C THR A 225 -40.04 15.98 -12.49
N PHE A 226 -39.12 15.28 -13.15
CA PHE A 226 -39.17 15.10 -14.60
C PHE A 226 -40.40 14.27 -14.98
N VAL A 227 -41.38 14.92 -15.62
CA VAL A 227 -42.53 14.25 -16.23
C VAL A 227 -42.20 14.00 -17.71
N PRO A 228 -42.10 12.76 -18.19
CA PRO A 228 -41.88 12.47 -19.60
C PRO A 228 -43.04 13.03 -20.45
N GLN A 229 -42.74 13.90 -21.40
CA GLN A 229 -43.74 14.58 -22.23
C GLN A 229 -44.31 13.66 -23.35
N ASN A 230 -44.67 12.41 -23.01
CA ASN A 230 -45.25 11.45 -23.96
C ASN A 230 -46.10 10.35 -23.29
N THR A 231 -46.96 10.71 -22.33
CA THR A 231 -48.13 9.90 -21.97
C THR A 231 -49.40 10.74 -22.11
N ARG A 232 -50.04 10.62 -23.27
CA ARG A 232 -51.41 11.10 -23.47
C ARG A 232 -52.36 10.27 -22.60
N PHE A 233 -53.22 10.96 -21.86
CA PHE A 233 -54.24 10.44 -20.97
C PHE A 233 -54.87 9.10 -21.38
N GLU A 234 -54.80 8.11 -20.49
CA GLU A 234 -55.92 7.20 -20.24
C GLU A 234 -56.25 7.22 -18.74
N LYS A 235 -57.54 7.19 -18.41
CA LYS A 235 -58.04 7.25 -17.02
C LYS A 235 -57.99 5.86 -16.37
N PRO A 236 -57.80 5.78 -15.03
CA PRO A 236 -57.87 4.51 -14.33
C PRO A 236 -59.31 3.97 -14.34
N VAL A 237 -59.45 2.70 -14.74
CA VAL A 237 -60.66 1.88 -14.49
C VAL A 237 -60.29 0.81 -13.48
N GLY A 238 -61.24 0.49 -12.59
CA GLY A 238 -61.02 -0.33 -11.40
C GLY A 238 -60.83 -1.84 -11.65
N PRO A 239 -60.71 -2.62 -10.57
CA PRO A 239 -60.26 -4.01 -10.62
C PRO A 239 -61.39 -4.99 -10.89
N GLU A 240 -61.13 -6.04 -11.68
CA GLU A 240 -61.94 -7.26 -11.63
C GLU A 240 -61.14 -8.54 -11.95
N LEU A 241 -61.77 -9.69 -11.68
CA LEU A 241 -61.14 -10.97 -11.35
C LEU A 241 -61.15 -12.00 -12.48
N ARG A 242 -60.18 -12.94 -12.41
CA ARG A 242 -60.17 -14.27 -13.07
C ARG A 242 -59.95 -14.24 -14.61
N LYS A 243 -59.46 -15.29 -15.28
CA LYS A 243 -59.34 -16.72 -14.90
C LYS A 243 -58.16 -17.41 -15.63
N VAL A 244 -57.74 -18.53 -15.08
CA VAL A 244 -56.79 -19.55 -15.59
C VAL A 244 -57.06 -19.99 -17.03
N GLU A 245 -56.00 -20.26 -17.82
CA GLU A 245 -55.91 -21.50 -18.63
C GLU A 245 -54.47 -21.91 -19.02
N VAL A 246 -54.29 -23.21 -19.28
CA VAL A 246 -53.02 -23.93 -19.49
C VAL A 246 -53.08 -24.72 -20.79
N ILE A 247 -52.08 -24.59 -21.66
CA ILE A 247 -51.70 -25.50 -22.77
C ILE A 247 -50.19 -25.26 -23.00
N ALA A 248 -49.28 -26.16 -22.63
CA ALA A 248 -48.91 -27.46 -23.22
C ALA A 248 -48.02 -27.36 -24.49
N THR A 249 -46.90 -28.09 -24.47
CA THR A 249 -45.91 -28.25 -25.55
C THR A 249 -46.37 -29.27 -26.62
N PRO A 250 -45.66 -29.39 -27.76
CA PRO A 250 -44.79 -30.57 -27.91
C PRO A 250 -43.53 -30.41 -28.82
N ASN A 251 -42.55 -31.31 -28.59
CA ASN A 251 -41.57 -31.99 -29.50
C ASN A 251 -41.00 -31.28 -30.78
N GLY A 252 -39.75 -31.51 -31.23
CA GLY A 252 -38.67 -32.40 -30.77
C GLY A 252 -38.06 -33.26 -31.92
N TYR A 253 -36.73 -33.22 -32.11
CA TYR A 253 -35.81 -34.10 -32.90
C TYR A 253 -34.37 -33.74 -32.41
N GLY A 254 -33.37 -34.59 -32.10
CA GLY A 254 -32.88 -35.88 -32.65
C GLY A 254 -31.70 -35.61 -33.62
N GLY A 255 -30.46 -36.12 -33.53
CA GLY A 255 -29.72 -36.96 -32.56
C GLY A 255 -28.61 -37.79 -33.26
N ALA A 256 -27.35 -37.86 -32.77
CA ALA A 256 -26.30 -38.87 -33.11
C ALA A 256 -24.95 -38.63 -32.38
N LEU A 257 -24.13 -39.69 -32.21
CA LEU A 257 -22.78 -39.76 -31.58
C LEU A 257 -21.72 -40.30 -32.60
N PRO A 258 -20.55 -40.87 -32.21
CA PRO A 258 -19.27 -40.19 -31.91
C PRO A 258 -18.07 -40.71 -32.76
N VAL A 259 -16.87 -40.13 -32.63
CA VAL A 259 -15.61 -40.67 -33.21
C VAL A 259 -14.43 -40.56 -32.22
N SER A 260 -13.47 -41.49 -32.31
CA SER A 260 -12.48 -41.83 -31.28
C SER A 260 -11.00 -41.74 -31.73
N HIS A 261 -10.13 -41.21 -30.84
CA HIS A 261 -8.73 -41.66 -30.52
C HIS A 261 -7.65 -41.81 -31.63
N PRO A 262 -6.35 -41.50 -31.33
CA PRO A 262 -5.51 -42.33 -30.44
C PRO A 262 -4.47 -41.63 -29.52
N ARG A 263 -3.85 -42.44 -28.65
CA ARG A 263 -2.78 -42.12 -27.66
C ARG A 263 -1.38 -42.56 -28.13
N LYS A 264 -0.34 -41.98 -27.51
CA LYS A 264 1.00 -42.51 -27.06
C LYS A 264 2.10 -41.45 -27.30
N ALA A 265 3.19 -41.30 -26.56
CA ALA A 265 3.71 -41.92 -25.32
C ALA A 265 4.61 -40.87 -24.59
N HIS A 266 5.31 -41.07 -23.46
CA HIS A 266 5.47 -42.20 -22.53
C HIS A 266 5.79 -41.65 -21.12
N LYS A 267 5.73 -42.49 -20.07
CA LYS A 267 6.49 -42.34 -18.81
C LYS A 267 7.20 -43.66 -18.53
N SER A 268 8.39 -43.62 -17.91
CA SER A 268 9.06 -44.77 -17.30
C SER A 268 9.03 -44.64 -15.77
N ALA A 269 8.90 -45.77 -15.09
CA ALA A 269 8.70 -45.84 -13.64
C ALA A 269 10.01 -46.00 -12.87
N LEU A 270 9.96 -45.69 -11.57
CA LEU A 270 10.62 -46.49 -10.54
C LEU A 270 9.88 -46.31 -9.21
N ASP A 271 9.53 -47.43 -8.60
CA ASP A 271 8.55 -47.53 -7.52
C ASP A 271 9.13 -47.42 -6.10
N SER A 272 8.26 -46.97 -5.21
CA SER A 272 8.00 -47.51 -3.86
C SER A 272 9.05 -47.42 -2.76
N VAL A 273 8.78 -46.53 -1.80
CA VAL A 273 8.80 -46.87 -0.36
C VAL A 273 7.46 -46.43 0.23
N GLN A 274 6.74 -47.36 0.85
CA GLN A 274 5.53 -47.04 1.63
C GLN A 274 5.94 -46.61 3.04
N SER A 275 5.50 -45.43 3.46
CA SER A 275 5.51 -45.02 4.88
C SER A 275 4.26 -44.18 5.16
N GLU A 276 3.69 -44.41 6.32
CA GLU A 276 2.32 -44.11 6.72
C GLU A 276 1.92 -42.61 6.69
N GLY A 277 0.74 -42.34 6.13
CA GLY A 277 -0.23 -41.33 6.60
C GLY A 277 0.24 -39.90 6.90
N SER A 278 0.23 -39.03 5.88
CA SER A 278 0.19 -37.57 6.05
C SER A 278 -0.96 -36.97 5.20
N PRO A 279 -1.66 -35.91 5.63
CA PRO A 279 -2.90 -35.47 4.99
C PRO A 279 -2.62 -34.65 3.72
N PHE A 280 -2.55 -35.33 2.57
CA PHE A 280 -2.36 -34.66 1.27
C PHE A 280 -3.64 -33.98 0.76
N LEU A 281 -3.53 -32.68 0.51
CA LEU A 281 -4.50 -31.89 -0.26
C LEU A 281 -4.66 -32.48 -1.67
N SER A 282 -5.89 -32.73 -2.10
CA SER A 282 -6.19 -33.26 -3.42
C SER A 282 -6.05 -32.20 -4.52
N HIS A 283 -5.33 -32.51 -5.60
CA HIS A 283 -5.34 -31.72 -6.83
C HIS A 283 -6.72 -31.77 -7.52
N ALA A 284 -7.61 -30.86 -7.14
CA ALA A 284 -8.85 -30.55 -7.84
C ALA A 284 -8.83 -29.07 -8.27
N PRO A 285 -9.44 -28.69 -9.41
CA PRO A 285 -9.60 -27.29 -9.75
C PRO A 285 -10.46 -26.59 -8.68
N PHE A 286 -9.96 -25.50 -8.10
CA PHE A 286 -10.71 -24.69 -7.14
C PHE A 286 -11.82 -23.91 -7.87
N SER A 287 -12.96 -24.58 -8.09
CA SER A 287 -14.14 -24.05 -8.80
C SER A 287 -15.37 -23.93 -7.88
N GLY A 288 -15.17 -23.83 -6.57
CA GLY A 288 -16.25 -23.85 -5.58
C GLY A 288 -15.78 -23.53 -4.15
N LEU A 289 -14.97 -22.48 -3.99
CA LEU A 289 -14.52 -22.01 -2.67
C LEU A 289 -15.61 -21.16 -2.01
N ASP A 290 -16.38 -21.76 -1.09
CA ASP A 290 -17.35 -21.03 -0.26
C ASP A 290 -16.62 -20.23 0.83
N LEU A 291 -16.22 -19.01 0.49
CA LEU A 291 -15.50 -18.07 1.38
C LEU A 291 -16.36 -17.53 2.54
N ALA A 292 -17.64 -17.92 2.62
CA ALA A 292 -18.47 -17.71 3.80
C ALA A 292 -18.20 -18.73 4.93
N GLN A 293 -17.62 -19.89 4.63
CA GLN A 293 -17.17 -20.85 5.63
C GLN A 293 -15.66 -20.71 5.89
N SER A 294 -15.30 -20.47 7.15
CA SER A 294 -13.93 -20.22 7.61
C SER A 294 -13.08 -21.50 7.69
N ASN A 295 -12.86 -22.17 6.55
CA ASN A 295 -11.94 -23.30 6.48
C ASN A 295 -10.52 -22.80 6.18
N TRP A 296 -9.74 -22.57 7.25
CA TRP A 296 -8.40 -21.99 7.19
C TRP A 296 -7.41 -22.80 6.35
N ASP A 297 -7.51 -24.13 6.37
CA ASP A 297 -6.64 -25.02 5.58
C ASP A 297 -6.77 -24.76 4.08
N ASN A 298 -7.96 -24.38 3.60
CA ASN A 298 -8.19 -24.02 2.21
C ASN A 298 -7.54 -22.66 1.85
N LEU A 299 -7.53 -21.69 2.76
CA LEU A 299 -6.89 -20.39 2.54
C LEU A 299 -5.36 -20.50 2.57
N ILE A 300 -4.81 -21.31 3.49
CA ILE A 300 -3.38 -21.67 3.50
C ILE A 300 -3.01 -22.35 2.19
N GLY A 301 -3.76 -23.40 1.80
CA GLY A 301 -3.55 -24.15 0.56
C GLY A 301 -3.56 -23.26 -0.69
N LEU A 302 -4.49 -22.30 -0.75
CA LEU A 302 -4.55 -21.31 -1.83
C LEU A 302 -3.29 -20.41 -1.84
N VAL A 303 -2.95 -19.77 -0.72
CA VAL A 303 -1.74 -18.89 -0.65
C VAL A 303 -0.46 -19.67 -1.00
N VAL A 304 -0.31 -20.90 -0.50
CA VAL A 304 0.79 -21.80 -0.84
C VAL A 304 0.87 -22.05 -2.35
N THR A 305 -0.22 -22.53 -2.95
CA THR A 305 -0.25 -22.98 -4.37
C THR A 305 -0.31 -21.85 -5.39
N SER A 306 -0.76 -20.66 -5.00
CA SER A 306 -0.75 -19.45 -5.83
C SER A 306 0.55 -18.65 -5.73
N TYR A 307 1.37 -18.86 -4.69
CA TYR A 307 2.63 -18.12 -4.52
C TYR A 307 3.88 -18.96 -4.84
N ILE A 308 3.97 -20.21 -4.37
CA ILE A 308 5.20 -21.02 -4.48
C ILE A 308 5.25 -21.79 -5.81
N PRO A 309 6.39 -21.82 -6.53
CA PRO A 309 6.55 -22.59 -7.76
C PRO A 309 6.21 -24.08 -7.62
N GLU A 310 5.63 -24.69 -8.66
CA GLU A 310 5.07 -26.06 -8.57
C GLU A 310 6.12 -27.13 -8.21
N ASN A 311 7.34 -26.99 -8.72
CA ASN A 311 8.46 -27.88 -8.43
C ASN A 311 8.99 -27.75 -6.98
N GLU A 312 8.61 -26.70 -6.27
CA GLU A 312 8.98 -26.42 -4.89
C GLU A 312 7.90 -26.86 -3.88
N LEU A 313 6.65 -27.11 -4.32
CA LEU A 313 5.52 -27.54 -3.48
C LEU A 313 5.76 -28.87 -2.73
N PRO A 314 6.29 -29.95 -3.34
CA PRO A 314 6.42 -31.25 -2.66
C PRO A 314 7.35 -31.22 -1.43
N PHE A 315 8.26 -30.25 -1.39
CA PHE A 315 9.32 -30.16 -0.38
C PHE A 315 8.96 -29.21 0.77
N ILE A 316 7.72 -28.66 0.83
CA ILE A 316 7.32 -27.66 1.84
C ILE A 316 7.23 -28.28 3.25
N TRP A 317 6.88 -29.55 3.33
CA TRP A 317 6.74 -30.30 4.58
C TRP A 317 7.88 -31.30 4.83
N ASP A 318 8.91 -31.30 3.97
CA ASP A 318 10.06 -32.19 4.10
C ASP A 318 11.13 -31.54 4.98
N ILE A 319 11.01 -31.76 6.29
CA ILE A 319 11.85 -31.18 7.34
C ILE A 319 13.32 -31.67 7.27
N CYS A 320 13.60 -32.69 6.44
CA CYS A 320 14.90 -33.36 6.40
C CYS A 320 15.92 -32.77 5.41
N ASP A 321 15.51 -31.95 4.41
CA ASP A 321 16.41 -31.45 3.36
C ASP A 321 16.72 -29.93 3.47
N ASN A 322 17.53 -29.56 4.46
CA ASN A 322 18.10 -28.21 4.58
C ASN A 322 19.05 -27.81 3.42
N SER A 323 19.32 -28.67 2.43
CA SER A 323 20.18 -28.31 1.29
C SER A 323 19.47 -27.40 0.27
N ARG A 324 18.12 -27.36 0.29
CA ARG A 324 17.33 -26.59 -0.68
C ARG A 324 17.11 -25.15 -0.23
N SER A 325 18.07 -24.31 -0.62
CA SER A 325 18.06 -22.85 -0.56
C SER A 325 16.83 -22.21 -1.28
N ARG A 326 15.69 -22.12 -0.58
CA ARG A 326 14.53 -21.29 -0.98
C ARG A 326 14.83 -19.80 -0.75
N ILE A 327 14.25 -18.92 -1.57
CA ILE A 327 14.47 -17.46 -1.47
C ILE A 327 13.40 -16.77 -0.62
N CYS A 328 12.12 -16.93 -0.99
CA CYS A 328 11.00 -16.29 -0.29
C CYS A 328 9.88 -17.27 0.10
N GLY A 329 9.99 -18.57 -0.18
CA GLY A 329 8.94 -19.54 0.19
C GLY A 329 8.92 -19.91 1.68
N PHE A 330 10.03 -19.69 2.39
CA PHE A 330 10.27 -20.26 3.73
C PHE A 330 9.34 -19.70 4.82
N TRP A 331 8.80 -18.49 4.66
CA TRP A 331 7.81 -17.93 5.60
C TRP A 331 6.45 -18.64 5.50
N VAL A 332 6.11 -19.22 4.35
CA VAL A 332 4.82 -19.90 4.14
C VAL A 332 4.73 -21.17 4.99
N GLU A 333 5.85 -21.86 5.19
CA GLU A 333 5.99 -23.01 6.12
C GLU A 333 5.69 -22.65 7.58
N VAL A 334 5.65 -21.36 7.92
CA VAL A 334 5.30 -20.87 9.26
C VAL A 334 3.78 -20.82 9.46
N LEU A 335 2.99 -20.61 8.39
CA LEU A 335 1.55 -20.38 8.48
C LEU A 335 0.77 -21.52 9.15
N PRO A 336 0.93 -22.82 8.78
CA PRO A 336 0.17 -23.90 9.42
C PRO A 336 0.41 -24.01 10.92
N ASN A 337 1.64 -23.73 11.35
CA ASN A 337 2.02 -23.78 12.76
C ASN A 337 1.35 -22.64 13.54
N LEU A 338 1.39 -21.40 13.02
CA LEU A 338 0.73 -20.25 13.63
C LEU A 338 -0.80 -20.43 13.67
N THR A 339 -1.40 -20.93 12.60
CA THR A 339 -2.86 -21.17 12.57
C THR A 339 -3.33 -22.32 13.48
N SER A 340 -2.42 -23.17 13.96
CA SER A 340 -2.74 -24.19 14.99
C SER A 340 -2.65 -23.67 16.42
N GLN A 341 -2.03 -22.51 16.65
CA GLN A 341 -1.72 -21.95 17.98
C GLN A 341 -2.30 -20.54 18.18
N MET A 342 -3.39 -20.21 17.47
CA MET A 342 -3.87 -18.83 17.36
C MET A 342 -4.35 -18.24 18.68
N HIS A 343 -3.88 -17.02 18.96
CA HIS A 343 -4.41 -16.20 20.03
C HIS A 343 -5.81 -15.65 19.68
N GLN A 344 -6.62 -15.40 20.71
CA GLN A 344 -8.06 -15.11 20.56
C GLN A 344 -8.38 -13.79 19.81
N ASN A 345 -7.36 -12.93 19.60
CA ASN A 345 -7.43 -11.67 18.84
C ASN A 345 -6.39 -11.62 17.69
N CYS A 346 -5.87 -12.76 17.22
CA CYS A 346 -4.84 -12.80 16.18
C CYS A 346 -5.29 -12.09 14.89
N ILE A 347 -4.41 -11.26 14.31
CA ILE A 347 -4.66 -10.51 13.07
C ILE A 347 -4.40 -11.32 11.78
N LEU A 348 -3.63 -12.41 11.88
CA LEU A 348 -3.26 -13.28 10.76
C LEU A 348 -4.45 -13.81 9.93
N PRO A 349 -5.61 -14.19 10.54
CA PRO A 349 -6.84 -14.52 9.83
C PRO A 349 -7.26 -13.47 8.79
N SER A 350 -7.27 -12.21 9.20
CA SER A 350 -7.72 -11.09 8.37
C SER A 350 -6.72 -10.78 7.27
N ALA A 351 -5.43 -10.77 7.60
CA ALA A 351 -4.35 -10.53 6.64
C ALA A 351 -4.25 -11.65 5.57
N MET A 352 -4.40 -12.91 5.98
CA MET A 352 -4.47 -14.05 5.05
C MET A 352 -5.73 -14.00 4.19
N LYS A 353 -6.88 -13.64 4.75
CA LYS A 353 -8.12 -13.51 3.97
C LYS A 353 -7.98 -12.42 2.91
N ALA A 354 -7.42 -11.26 3.26
CA ALA A 354 -7.14 -10.18 2.31
C ALA A 354 -6.28 -10.66 1.14
N LEU A 355 -5.12 -11.28 1.42
CA LEU A 355 -4.22 -11.82 0.39
C LEU A 355 -4.93 -12.85 -0.50
N ALA A 356 -5.63 -13.83 0.11
CA ALA A 356 -6.37 -14.85 -0.62
C ALA A 356 -7.43 -14.27 -1.56
N THR A 357 -8.18 -13.26 -1.11
CA THR A 357 -9.21 -12.63 -1.97
C THR A 357 -8.63 -11.74 -3.06
N SER A 358 -7.50 -11.07 -2.82
CA SER A 358 -6.80 -10.35 -3.89
C SER A 358 -6.25 -11.31 -4.95
N ILE A 359 -5.66 -12.43 -4.54
CA ILE A 359 -5.21 -13.48 -5.48
C ILE A 359 -6.36 -13.96 -6.37
N LEU A 360 -7.53 -14.26 -5.78
CA LEU A 360 -8.70 -14.72 -6.53
C LEU A 360 -9.28 -13.66 -7.47
N ALA A 361 -9.39 -12.41 -7.01
CA ALA A 361 -9.88 -11.31 -7.83
C ALA A 361 -8.95 -10.96 -9.01
N SER A 362 -7.64 -11.13 -8.83
CA SER A 362 -6.63 -10.89 -9.85
C SER A 362 -6.35 -12.10 -10.77
N THR A 363 -7.06 -13.23 -10.59
CA THR A 363 -6.90 -14.42 -11.45
C THR A 363 -7.81 -14.35 -12.68
N PRO A 364 -7.28 -14.29 -13.91
CA PRO A 364 -8.11 -14.17 -15.12
C PRO A 364 -9.09 -15.34 -15.30
N GLY A 365 -10.33 -15.03 -15.68
CA GLY A 365 -11.34 -16.03 -16.07
C GLY A 365 -12.17 -16.63 -14.93
N GLN A 366 -11.94 -16.28 -13.66
CA GLN A 366 -12.85 -16.64 -12.56
C GLN A 366 -13.76 -15.46 -12.18
N ASN A 367 -15.06 -15.63 -12.36
CA ASN A 367 -16.04 -14.54 -12.19
C ASN A 367 -16.51 -14.44 -10.73
N HIS A 368 -15.64 -13.95 -9.84
CA HIS A 368 -15.89 -13.81 -8.39
C HIS A 368 -16.68 -12.54 -8.05
N SER A 369 -17.89 -12.42 -8.59
CA SER A 369 -18.72 -11.19 -8.56
C SER A 369 -19.12 -10.68 -7.16
N ASN A 370 -18.85 -11.44 -6.10
CA ASN A 370 -19.21 -11.15 -4.71
C ASN A 370 -18.00 -10.95 -3.78
N LEU A 371 -16.77 -10.91 -4.30
CA LEU A 371 -15.57 -10.64 -3.49
C LEU A 371 -15.12 -9.19 -3.66
N ASP A 372 -15.01 -8.46 -2.55
CA ASP A 372 -14.32 -7.17 -2.49
C ASP A 372 -12.98 -7.34 -1.74
N PRO A 373 -11.84 -7.44 -2.45
CA PRO A 373 -10.54 -7.52 -1.81
C PRO A 373 -10.18 -6.28 -0.99
N ASN A 374 -10.73 -5.11 -1.33
CA ASN A 374 -10.48 -3.87 -0.61
C ASN A 374 -11.13 -3.92 0.78
N GLU A 375 -12.37 -4.43 0.88
CA GLU A 375 -13.07 -4.60 2.16
C GLU A 375 -12.23 -5.43 3.15
N HIS A 376 -11.72 -6.58 2.69
CA HIS A 376 -10.92 -7.49 3.50
C HIS A 376 -9.52 -6.93 3.81
N TYR A 377 -8.88 -6.26 2.86
CA TYR A 377 -7.62 -5.56 3.10
C TYR A 377 -7.80 -4.44 4.15
N TYR A 378 -8.80 -3.57 4.01
CA TYR A 378 -9.08 -2.52 5.02
C TYR A 378 -9.47 -3.11 6.38
N ALA A 379 -10.19 -4.25 6.42
CA ALA A 379 -10.46 -4.95 7.68
C ALA A 379 -9.18 -5.46 8.36
N ALA A 380 -8.24 -6.02 7.58
CA ALA A 380 -6.94 -6.45 8.07
C ALA A 380 -6.06 -5.28 8.55
N ILE A 381 -6.06 -4.14 7.84
CA ILE A 381 -5.37 -2.92 8.27
C ILE A 381 -5.98 -2.34 9.55
N ARG A 382 -7.31 -2.37 9.72
CA ARG A 382 -7.97 -1.98 10.98
C ARG A 382 -7.53 -2.90 12.12
N ALA A 383 -7.52 -4.21 11.90
CA ALA A 383 -7.09 -5.19 12.91
C ALA A 383 -5.61 -4.98 13.31
N LEU A 384 -4.72 -4.80 12.33
CA LEU A 384 -3.30 -4.48 12.55
C LEU A 384 -3.12 -3.20 13.41
N ARG A 385 -3.86 -2.13 13.10
CA ARG A 385 -3.82 -0.87 13.88
C ARG A 385 -4.29 -1.05 15.32
N ILE A 386 -5.30 -1.90 15.55
CA ILE A 386 -5.80 -2.20 16.90
C ILE A 386 -4.75 -2.98 17.71
N GLU A 387 -4.09 -3.97 17.11
CA GLU A 387 -3.05 -4.74 17.81
C GLU A 387 -1.79 -3.90 18.11
N ILE A 388 -1.36 -3.01 17.19
CA ILE A 388 -0.27 -2.05 17.46
C ILE A 388 -0.57 -1.14 18.66
N ALA A 389 -1.84 -0.80 18.87
CA ALA A 389 -2.27 0.03 19.99
C ALA A 389 -2.38 -0.74 21.32
N ALA A 390 -2.41 -2.08 21.28
CA ALA A 390 -2.35 -2.92 22.47
C ALA A 390 -0.92 -2.91 23.04
N LYS A 391 -0.80 -2.81 24.38
CA LYS A 391 0.50 -2.63 25.04
C LYS A 391 1.42 -3.86 25.05
N ASP A 392 0.97 -4.99 24.49
CA ASP A 392 1.72 -6.24 24.42
C ASP A 392 1.18 -7.06 23.21
N PRO A 393 1.92 -7.15 22.08
CA PRO A 393 1.46 -7.90 20.90
C PRO A 393 1.54 -9.41 21.19
N ALA A 394 0.48 -10.15 20.86
CA ALA A 394 0.31 -11.53 21.34
C ALA A 394 1.37 -12.49 20.80
N SER A 395 1.88 -12.24 19.58
CA SER A 395 3.00 -12.97 19.00
C SER A 395 3.70 -12.17 17.91
N HIS A 396 4.99 -11.89 18.10
CA HIS A 396 5.84 -11.23 17.09
C HIS A 396 5.88 -12.00 15.76
N ALA A 397 5.70 -13.32 15.78
CA ALA A 397 5.67 -14.15 14.57
C ALA A 397 4.34 -14.06 13.83
N GLU A 398 3.20 -14.03 14.54
CA GLU A 398 1.88 -13.77 13.94
C GLU A 398 1.84 -12.37 13.33
N PHE A 399 2.39 -11.38 14.04
CA PHE A 399 2.43 -10.00 13.61
C PHE A 399 3.28 -9.81 12.34
N ALA A 400 4.49 -10.38 12.30
CA ALA A 400 5.34 -10.38 11.12
C ALA A 400 4.72 -11.16 9.93
N ALA A 401 4.12 -12.33 10.16
CA ALA A 401 3.44 -13.10 9.11
C ALA A 401 2.27 -12.32 8.50
N SER A 402 1.55 -11.56 9.32
CA SER A 402 0.42 -10.73 8.87
C SER A 402 0.86 -9.55 8.02
N ILE A 403 1.96 -8.88 8.40
CA ILE A 403 2.58 -7.84 7.57
C ILE A 403 3.09 -8.44 6.25
N MET A 404 3.54 -9.70 6.22
CA MET A 404 3.96 -10.36 4.98
C MET A 404 2.75 -10.56 4.06
N CYS A 405 1.65 -11.11 4.58
CA CYS A 405 0.41 -11.26 3.80
C CYS A 405 -0.09 -9.92 3.25
N LEU A 406 -0.08 -8.85 4.06
CA LEU A 406 -0.44 -7.51 3.61
C LEU A 406 0.53 -6.97 2.54
N SER A 407 1.85 -7.09 2.74
CA SER A 407 2.87 -6.67 1.77
C SER A 407 2.68 -7.35 0.41
N LEU A 408 2.35 -8.64 0.39
CA LEU A 408 2.06 -9.37 -0.84
C LEU A 408 0.72 -8.96 -1.47
N THR A 409 -0.25 -8.55 -0.64
CA THR A 409 -1.53 -8.01 -1.12
C THR A 409 -1.32 -6.70 -1.88
N GLU A 410 -0.40 -5.83 -1.43
CA GLU A 410 -0.08 -4.57 -2.11
C GLU A 410 0.41 -4.77 -3.55
N LEU A 411 1.09 -5.88 -3.84
CA LEU A 411 1.57 -6.17 -5.20
C LEU A 411 0.42 -6.35 -6.21
N MET A 412 -0.78 -6.60 -5.71
CA MET A 412 -2.00 -6.82 -6.50
C MET A 412 -2.87 -5.55 -6.63
N PHE A 413 -2.43 -4.41 -6.08
CA PHE A 413 -3.13 -3.13 -6.16
C PHE A 413 -2.34 -2.09 -6.96
N TRP A 414 -3.04 -1.35 -7.83
CA TRP A 414 -2.43 -0.50 -8.87
C TRP A 414 -1.60 0.68 -8.36
N ASP A 415 -1.92 1.25 -7.19
CA ASP A 415 -1.26 2.43 -6.61
C ASP A 415 -0.62 2.15 -5.22
N SER A 416 -0.23 0.90 -4.94
CA SER A 416 0.22 0.51 -3.58
C SER A 416 1.75 0.48 -3.36
N ALA A 417 2.52 1.23 -4.16
CA ALA A 417 3.95 1.41 -3.88
C ALA A 417 4.19 2.11 -2.52
N ALA A 418 3.31 3.04 -2.14
CA ALA A 418 3.34 3.70 -0.84
C ALA A 418 2.93 2.77 0.32
N GLY A 419 1.89 1.94 0.12
CA GLY A 419 1.42 0.93 1.09
C GLY A 419 2.51 -0.11 1.37
N LEU A 420 3.11 -0.67 0.32
CA LEU A 420 4.24 -1.59 0.42
C LEU A 420 5.42 -0.98 1.19
N SER A 421 5.80 0.27 0.88
CA SER A 421 6.84 0.99 1.62
C SER A 421 6.50 1.15 3.10
N ALA A 422 5.23 1.41 3.43
CA ALA A 422 4.77 1.53 4.82
C ALA A 422 4.87 0.20 5.59
N HIS A 423 4.46 -0.93 4.99
CA HIS A 423 4.62 -2.26 5.59
C HIS A 423 6.08 -2.63 5.81
N ILE A 424 6.94 -2.37 4.82
CA ILE A 424 8.38 -2.65 4.92
C ILE A 424 9.03 -1.80 6.04
N LYS A 425 8.64 -0.52 6.18
CA LYS A 425 9.07 0.33 7.31
C LYS A 425 8.55 -0.19 8.65
N GLY A 426 7.30 -0.64 8.71
CA GLY A 426 6.70 -1.25 9.91
C GLY A 426 7.44 -2.49 10.37
N VAL A 427 7.71 -3.45 9.47
CA VAL A 427 8.48 -4.65 9.82
C VAL A 427 9.94 -4.34 10.12
N THR A 428 10.55 -3.32 9.50
CA THR A 428 11.90 -2.85 9.87
C THR A 428 11.96 -2.47 11.36
N GLN A 429 10.98 -1.68 11.84
CA GLN A 429 10.90 -1.28 13.25
C GLN A 429 10.65 -2.47 14.17
N LEU A 430 9.81 -3.44 13.75
CA LEU A 430 9.58 -4.69 14.49
C LEU A 430 10.87 -5.50 14.65
N LEU A 431 11.64 -5.68 13.57
CA LEU A 431 12.93 -6.36 13.60
C LEU A 431 13.91 -5.66 14.55
N GLN A 432 14.01 -4.33 14.48
CA GLN A 432 14.85 -3.53 15.37
C GLN A 432 14.46 -3.68 16.84
N ALA A 433 13.16 -3.69 17.16
CA ALA A 433 12.66 -3.81 18.52
C ALA A 433 12.97 -5.18 19.16
N CYS A 434 12.97 -6.26 18.37
CA CYS A 434 13.30 -7.61 18.84
C CYS A 434 14.82 -7.85 18.95
N GLY A 435 15.61 -7.20 18.09
CA GLY A 435 17.05 -7.40 17.95
C GLY A 435 17.43 -8.67 17.17
N PRO A 436 18.64 -8.72 16.58
CA PRO A 436 19.05 -9.78 15.64
C PRO A 436 19.14 -11.18 16.27
N GLU A 437 19.37 -11.27 17.59
CA GLU A 437 19.43 -12.53 18.34
C GLU A 437 18.16 -13.39 18.23
N GLN A 438 16.98 -12.77 18.20
CA GLN A 438 15.69 -13.47 18.13
C GLN A 438 15.46 -14.14 16.76
N TYR A 439 16.25 -13.80 15.75
CA TYR A 439 16.12 -14.28 14.38
C TYR A 439 17.07 -15.42 14.02
N LYS A 440 17.65 -16.10 15.02
CA LYS A 440 18.56 -17.24 14.84
C LYS A 440 17.87 -18.55 14.42
N SER A 441 16.63 -18.80 14.85
CA SER A 441 15.90 -20.02 14.52
C SER A 441 14.38 -19.84 14.60
N GLY A 442 13.64 -20.93 14.30
CA GLY A 442 12.19 -20.98 14.46
C GLY A 442 11.40 -20.09 13.50
N PRO A 443 10.11 -19.82 13.81
CA PRO A 443 9.21 -18.98 13.02
C PRO A 443 9.81 -17.61 12.66
N LEU A 444 10.43 -16.94 13.63
CA LEU A 444 11.01 -15.61 13.44
C LEU A 444 12.14 -15.61 12.42
N HIS A 445 13.06 -16.59 12.47
CA HIS A 445 14.11 -16.74 11.45
C HIS A 445 13.52 -16.92 10.04
N LYS A 446 12.52 -17.80 9.88
CA LYS A 446 11.88 -18.04 8.57
C LYS A 446 11.20 -16.78 8.01
N LEU A 447 10.55 -16.00 8.88
CA LEU A 447 9.94 -14.72 8.52
C LEU A 447 10.99 -13.65 8.16
N PHE A 448 12.06 -13.53 8.94
CA PHE A 448 13.19 -12.64 8.65
C PHE A 448 13.84 -12.95 7.30
N VAL A 449 14.12 -14.23 7.03
CA VAL A 449 14.60 -14.75 5.74
C VAL A 449 13.67 -14.32 4.60
N GLY A 450 12.35 -14.48 4.77
CA GLY A 450 11.35 -14.06 3.79
C GLY A 450 11.25 -12.55 3.56
N PHE A 451 11.46 -11.71 4.59
CA PHE A 451 11.43 -10.25 4.48
C PHE A 451 12.75 -9.63 3.99
N ARG A 452 13.89 -10.30 4.19
CA ARG A 452 15.23 -9.78 3.85
C ARG A 452 15.34 -9.23 2.40
N PRO A 453 14.74 -9.87 1.36
CA PRO A 453 14.72 -9.33 0.00
C PRO A 453 13.95 -8.00 -0.11
N PHE A 454 12.74 -7.92 0.44
CA PHE A 454 11.91 -6.71 0.44
C PHE A 454 12.63 -5.53 1.12
N LEU A 455 13.23 -5.78 2.29
CA LEU A 455 13.94 -4.78 3.08
C LEU A 455 15.17 -4.21 2.36
N ILE A 456 15.93 -5.05 1.64
CA ILE A 456 17.11 -4.61 0.89
C ILE A 456 16.69 -3.90 -0.39
N ILE A 457 15.72 -4.44 -1.15
CA ILE A 457 15.22 -3.83 -2.38
C ILE A 457 14.59 -2.45 -2.10
N GLU A 458 13.85 -2.30 -0.99
CA GLU A 458 13.32 -1.00 -0.54
C GLU A 458 14.43 -0.02 -0.18
N ALA A 459 15.51 -0.46 0.47
CA ALA A 459 16.66 0.38 0.79
C ALA A 459 17.38 0.88 -0.47
N PHE A 460 17.54 0.01 -1.48
CA PHE A 460 18.00 0.41 -2.83
C PHE A 460 17.04 1.40 -3.50
N ARG A 461 15.72 1.16 -3.45
CA ARG A 461 14.69 2.00 -4.07
C ARG A 461 14.62 3.39 -3.45
N SER A 462 14.70 3.48 -2.12
CA SER A 462 14.64 4.73 -1.35
C SER A 462 16.01 5.41 -1.20
N ARG A 463 17.09 4.73 -1.60
CA ARG A 463 18.49 5.17 -1.45
C ARG A 463 18.81 5.59 0.00
N GLN A 464 18.35 4.76 0.94
CA GLN A 464 18.57 4.94 2.39
C GLN A 464 19.38 3.77 2.97
N PRO A 465 20.22 4.01 4.00
CA PRO A 465 20.88 2.94 4.74
C PRO A 465 19.89 1.93 5.34
N THR A 466 20.29 0.66 5.44
CA THR A 466 19.50 -0.41 6.06
C THR A 466 20.25 -1.08 7.20
N ILE A 467 19.53 -1.50 8.25
CA ILE A 467 20.10 -2.26 9.37
C ILE A 467 20.78 -3.55 8.91
N LEU A 468 20.31 -4.12 7.78
CA LEU A 468 20.80 -5.37 7.23
C LEU A 468 22.22 -5.30 6.68
N GLY A 469 22.79 -4.09 6.58
CA GLY A 469 24.18 -3.84 6.20
C GLY A 469 25.17 -3.87 7.38
N SER A 470 24.74 -4.06 8.62
CA SER A 470 25.66 -4.22 9.76
C SER A 470 26.08 -5.67 9.98
N ASP A 471 27.29 -5.88 10.51
CA ASP A 471 27.82 -7.21 10.81
C ASP A 471 26.89 -8.02 11.72
N GLU A 472 26.23 -7.37 12.69
CA GLU A 472 25.26 -8.02 13.58
C GLU A 472 24.10 -8.65 12.81
N TRP A 473 23.50 -7.92 11.87
CA TRP A 473 22.37 -8.38 11.06
C TRP A 473 22.76 -9.26 9.87
N ILE A 474 24.05 -9.30 9.52
CA ILE A 474 24.62 -10.21 8.53
C ILE A 474 24.97 -11.57 9.17
N GLN A 475 25.57 -11.56 10.36
CA GLN A 475 26.14 -12.76 10.99
C GLN A 475 25.18 -13.43 11.99
N LEU A 476 24.57 -12.68 12.91
CA LEU A 476 23.85 -13.29 14.05
C LEU A 476 22.63 -14.10 13.63
N PRO A 477 21.73 -13.65 12.73
CA PRO A 477 20.57 -14.45 12.30
C PRO A 477 20.94 -15.75 11.59
N PHE A 478 22.17 -15.87 11.07
CA PHE A 478 22.71 -17.05 10.39
C PHE A 478 23.78 -17.77 11.22
N SER A 479 23.92 -17.46 12.52
CA SER A 479 25.00 -18.04 13.34
C SER A 479 24.85 -19.55 13.61
N ILE A 480 23.68 -20.12 13.31
CA ILE A 480 23.36 -21.55 13.47
C ILE A 480 22.73 -22.18 12.22
N SER A 481 22.63 -21.43 11.11
CA SER A 481 22.05 -21.88 9.84
C SER A 481 22.81 -21.25 8.67
N SER A 482 23.24 -22.06 7.70
CA SER A 482 23.94 -21.54 6.53
C SER A 482 23.03 -20.66 5.67
N PRO A 483 23.43 -19.44 5.28
CA PRO A 483 22.62 -18.59 4.41
C PRO A 483 22.46 -19.22 3.02
N SER A 484 21.28 -19.02 2.44
CA SER A 484 20.94 -19.40 1.06
C SER A 484 21.85 -18.68 0.05
N LEU A 485 21.93 -19.12 -1.21
CA LEU A 485 22.73 -18.43 -2.24
C LEU A 485 22.28 -16.97 -2.42
N MET A 486 20.97 -16.71 -2.38
CA MET A 486 20.43 -15.35 -2.42
C MET A 486 20.78 -14.55 -1.17
N HIS A 487 20.72 -15.14 0.04
CA HIS A 487 21.10 -14.39 1.24
C HIS A 487 22.60 -14.12 1.31
N THR A 488 23.43 -15.00 0.74
CA THR A 488 24.87 -14.76 0.55
C THR A 488 25.14 -13.59 -0.41
N LEU A 489 24.38 -13.47 -1.51
CA LEU A 489 24.40 -12.29 -2.38
C LEU A 489 23.94 -11.03 -1.62
N PHE A 490 22.80 -11.10 -0.93
CA PHE A 490 22.26 -9.99 -0.14
C PHE A 490 23.23 -9.49 0.93
N ASN A 491 24.01 -10.37 1.57
CA ASN A 491 25.03 -9.99 2.54
C ASN A 491 26.13 -9.12 1.93
N GLN A 492 26.50 -9.33 0.66
CA GLN A 492 27.50 -8.51 -0.02
C GLN A 492 26.96 -7.13 -0.39
N VAL A 493 25.68 -7.02 -0.76
CA VAL A 493 25.09 -5.78 -1.29
C VAL A 493 24.32 -4.94 -0.27
N ALA A 494 24.06 -5.45 0.94
CA ALA A 494 23.27 -4.72 1.96
C ALA A 494 23.92 -3.40 2.44
N ILE A 495 25.22 -3.21 2.22
CA ILE A 495 25.92 -1.94 2.48
C ILE A 495 25.75 -0.91 1.35
N VAL A 496 25.43 -1.33 0.12
CA VAL A 496 25.38 -0.45 -1.06
C VAL A 496 24.36 0.69 -0.91
N PRO A 497 23.15 0.50 -0.33
CA PRO A 497 22.22 1.62 -0.07
C PRO A 497 22.82 2.76 0.78
N THR A 498 23.74 2.46 1.68
CA THR A 498 24.50 3.47 2.44
C THR A 498 25.41 4.29 1.52
N TYR A 499 26.06 3.64 0.55
CA TYR A 499 26.86 4.32 -0.47
C TYR A 499 25.99 5.17 -1.41
N LEU A 500 24.82 4.68 -1.82
CA LEU A 500 23.86 5.45 -2.64
C LEU A 500 23.45 6.76 -1.94
N HIS A 501 23.12 6.66 -0.64
CA HIS A 501 22.77 7.81 0.21
C HIS A 501 23.90 8.84 0.31
N GLN A 502 25.15 8.37 0.48
CA GLN A 502 26.33 9.24 0.51
C GLN A 502 26.56 9.94 -0.84
N ILE A 503 26.43 9.23 -1.96
CA ILE A 503 26.56 9.81 -3.30
C ILE A 503 25.54 10.93 -3.54
N ASP A 504 24.30 10.77 -3.09
CA ASP A 504 23.28 11.81 -3.27
C ASP A 504 23.62 13.07 -2.48
N LYS A 505 24.01 12.92 -1.21
CA LYS A 505 24.49 14.04 -0.37
C LYS A 505 25.70 14.77 -1.00
N MET A 506 26.62 14.03 -1.61
CA MET A 506 27.76 14.62 -2.36
C MET A 506 27.30 15.31 -3.64
N SER A 507 26.28 14.78 -4.31
CA SER A 507 25.71 15.34 -5.56
C SER A 507 25.01 16.69 -5.32
N GLU A 508 24.41 16.88 -4.14
CA GLU A 508 23.77 18.15 -3.75
C GLU A 508 24.79 19.29 -3.52
N ASN A 509 25.98 18.99 -2.97
CA ASN A 509 27.01 19.99 -2.68
C ASN A 509 28.43 19.54 -3.09
N PRO A 510 28.73 19.36 -4.39
CA PRO A 510 30.01 18.80 -4.84
C PRO A 510 31.23 19.62 -4.39
N GLY A 511 31.10 20.96 -4.34
CA GLY A 511 32.19 21.86 -3.96
C GLY A 511 32.54 21.90 -2.47
N GLN A 512 31.80 21.20 -1.61
CA GLN A 512 32.08 21.08 -0.16
C GLN A 512 32.47 19.66 0.26
N THR A 513 32.52 18.71 -0.69
CA THR A 513 32.82 17.30 -0.40
C THR A 513 34.33 17.09 -0.24
N ASP A 514 34.75 16.30 0.76
CA ASP A 514 36.15 15.91 0.95
C ASP A 514 36.61 14.96 -0.19
N PRO A 515 37.71 15.29 -0.91
CA PRO A 515 38.32 14.37 -1.87
C PRO A 515 38.70 13.01 -1.28
N SER A 516 39.09 12.94 0.00
CA SER A 516 39.41 11.68 0.68
C SER A 516 38.18 10.78 0.84
N GLU A 517 37.08 11.34 1.36
CA GLU A 517 35.79 10.66 1.51
C GLU A 517 35.26 10.17 0.15
N THR A 518 35.35 11.03 -0.88
CA THR A 518 34.95 10.70 -2.26
C THR A 518 35.76 9.54 -2.84
N THR A 519 37.08 9.56 -2.66
CA THR A 519 37.99 8.51 -3.14
C THR A 519 37.74 7.18 -2.45
N MET A 520 37.48 7.21 -1.13
CA MET A 520 37.13 6.04 -0.34
C MET A 520 35.80 5.44 -0.81
N LEU A 521 34.77 6.25 -0.97
CA LEU A 521 33.44 5.82 -1.44
C LEU A 521 33.50 5.19 -2.84
N PHE A 522 34.21 5.83 -3.77
CA PHE A 522 34.45 5.28 -5.10
C PHE A 522 35.16 3.92 -5.04
N SER A 523 36.20 3.81 -4.21
CA SER A 523 36.94 2.56 -4.01
C SER A 523 36.08 1.45 -3.39
N CYS A 524 35.20 1.79 -2.42
CA CYS A 524 34.24 0.85 -1.83
C CYS A 524 33.28 0.29 -2.88
N LEU A 525 32.71 1.12 -3.75
CA LEU A 525 31.81 0.69 -4.83
C LEU A 525 32.52 -0.18 -5.88
N VAL A 526 33.77 0.16 -6.24
CA VAL A 526 34.60 -0.69 -7.12
C VAL A 526 34.85 -2.06 -6.48
N ASN A 527 35.17 -2.10 -5.17
CA ASN A 527 35.40 -3.35 -4.45
C ASN A 527 34.14 -4.23 -4.40
N ILE A 528 32.95 -3.66 -4.22
CA ILE A 528 31.69 -4.39 -4.33
C ILE A 528 31.51 -4.94 -5.75
N LEU A 529 31.66 -4.10 -6.79
CA LEU A 529 31.49 -4.53 -8.19
C LEU A 529 32.42 -5.70 -8.56
N VAL A 530 33.71 -5.60 -8.22
CA VAL A 530 34.71 -6.65 -8.43
C VAL A 530 34.42 -7.89 -7.57
N GLY A 531 33.92 -7.72 -6.36
CA GLY A 531 33.47 -8.83 -5.50
C GLY A 531 32.34 -9.63 -6.14
N LEU A 532 31.30 -8.95 -6.64
CA LEU A 532 30.16 -9.57 -7.33
C LEU A 532 30.61 -10.30 -8.60
N GLU A 533 31.51 -9.72 -9.40
CA GLU A 533 32.03 -10.37 -10.62
C GLU A 533 32.84 -11.63 -10.32
N ASN A 534 33.70 -11.59 -9.31
CA ASN A 534 34.45 -12.76 -8.87
C ASN A 534 33.52 -13.84 -8.32
N TRP A 535 32.48 -13.46 -7.59
CA TRP A 535 31.47 -14.39 -7.06
C TRP A 535 30.64 -15.03 -8.18
N GLU A 536 30.17 -14.25 -9.17
CA GLU A 536 29.49 -14.75 -10.38
C GLU A 536 30.35 -15.78 -11.12
N THR A 537 31.61 -15.44 -11.34
CA THR A 537 32.59 -16.31 -12.01
C THR A 537 32.89 -17.56 -11.19
N SER A 538 32.91 -17.45 -9.86
CA SER A 538 33.11 -18.59 -8.95
C SER A 538 31.94 -19.58 -9.03
N LEU A 539 30.69 -19.09 -9.02
CA LEU A 539 29.50 -19.94 -9.18
C LEU A 539 29.53 -20.69 -10.52
N GLN A 540 29.84 -20.02 -11.63
CA GLN A 540 29.93 -20.65 -12.95
C GLN A 540 31.03 -21.72 -13.05
N ARG A 541 32.13 -21.60 -12.28
CA ARG A 541 33.21 -22.61 -12.24
C ARG A 541 32.94 -23.78 -11.30
N GLN A 542 32.12 -23.58 -10.27
CA GLN A 542 31.84 -24.59 -9.24
C GLN A 542 30.65 -25.48 -9.58
N ALA A 543 29.79 -25.06 -10.52
CA ALA A 543 28.63 -25.84 -10.92
C ALA A 543 29.00 -26.94 -11.93
N ASP A 544 28.54 -28.17 -11.69
CA ASP A 544 28.70 -29.31 -12.62
C ASP A 544 27.95 -29.11 -13.96
N ASN A 545 26.99 -28.18 -13.98
CA ASN A 545 26.15 -27.83 -15.12
C ASN A 545 26.11 -26.30 -15.28
N PRO A 546 25.87 -25.76 -16.49
CA PRO A 546 25.79 -24.32 -16.70
C PRO A 546 24.72 -23.66 -15.82
N CYS A 547 25.10 -22.59 -15.12
CA CYS A 547 24.21 -21.81 -14.25
C CYS A 547 23.02 -21.19 -14.99
N TYR A 548 23.16 -20.95 -16.30
CA TYR A 548 22.13 -20.55 -17.23
C TYR A 548 22.57 -20.86 -18.67
N TRP A 549 21.62 -20.96 -19.61
CA TRP A 549 21.90 -21.20 -21.03
C TRP A 549 20.86 -20.53 -21.92
N PRO A 550 21.20 -20.16 -23.17
CA PRO A 550 20.22 -19.66 -24.12
C PRO A 550 19.29 -20.79 -24.60
N LEU A 551 17.99 -20.52 -24.64
CA LEU A 551 16.99 -21.33 -25.32
C LEU A 551 16.64 -20.66 -26.65
N VAL A 552 16.94 -21.33 -27.75
CA VAL A 552 16.51 -20.91 -29.10
C VAL A 552 15.17 -21.58 -29.39
N THR A 553 14.10 -20.80 -29.44
CA THR A 553 12.78 -21.26 -29.88
C THR A 553 12.69 -21.22 -31.39
N ASP A 554 12.74 -22.38 -32.05
CA ASP A 554 12.51 -22.50 -33.49
C ASP A 554 11.04 -22.18 -33.83
N SER A 555 10.74 -20.93 -34.15
CA SER A 555 9.46 -20.51 -34.72
C SER A 555 9.63 -20.21 -36.22
N GLN A 556 9.24 -21.18 -37.07
CA GLN A 556 9.18 -20.96 -38.51
C GLN A 556 7.94 -20.13 -38.90
N THR A 557 8.16 -18.91 -39.39
CA THR A 557 7.16 -18.14 -40.13
C THR A 557 7.05 -18.65 -41.58
N GLN A 558 5.86 -18.57 -42.18
CA GLN A 558 5.64 -19.03 -43.56
C GLN A 558 6.31 -18.17 -44.63
N ASP A 559 6.72 -16.93 -44.31
CA ASP A 559 7.69 -16.17 -45.09
C ASP A 559 9.10 -16.41 -44.53
N GLY A 560 10.02 -16.79 -45.42
CA GLY A 560 11.37 -17.29 -45.10
C GLY A 560 12.39 -16.24 -44.63
N THR A 561 11.94 -15.18 -43.95
CA THR A 561 12.82 -14.22 -43.29
C THR A 561 13.13 -14.68 -41.87
N LEU A 562 14.39 -15.02 -41.58
CA LEU A 562 14.84 -15.18 -40.19
C LEU A 562 14.74 -13.83 -39.47
N GLN A 563 13.78 -13.69 -38.56
CA GLN A 563 13.92 -12.73 -37.46
C GLN A 563 14.80 -13.38 -36.38
N THR A 564 15.91 -12.73 -36.05
CA THR A 564 16.70 -13.08 -34.87
C THR A 564 15.94 -12.63 -33.62
N HIS A 565 15.07 -13.49 -33.10
CA HIS A 565 14.54 -13.30 -31.76
C HIS A 565 15.71 -13.32 -30.76
N ASP A 566 15.71 -12.37 -29.81
CA ASP A 566 16.65 -12.39 -28.69
C ASP A 566 16.49 -13.73 -27.95
N ALA A 567 17.55 -14.54 -27.91
CA ALA A 567 17.51 -15.82 -27.24
C ALA A 567 17.15 -15.62 -25.76
N ALA A 568 16.11 -16.31 -25.31
CA ALA A 568 15.71 -16.28 -23.91
C ALA A 568 16.71 -17.10 -23.06
N LEU A 569 16.90 -16.72 -21.80
CA LEU A 569 17.80 -17.42 -20.88
C LEU A 569 17.01 -18.36 -19.97
N TRP A 570 17.43 -19.61 -19.95
CA TRP A 570 16.90 -20.65 -19.06
C TRP A 570 17.88 -20.95 -17.92
N PHE A 571 17.33 -21.44 -16.80
CA PHE A 571 18.05 -21.68 -15.55
C PHE A 571 17.75 -23.07 -14.98
N PRO A 572 18.68 -23.66 -14.20
CA PRO A 572 18.44 -24.93 -13.50
C PRO A 572 17.23 -24.90 -12.55
N ASN A 573 16.96 -23.76 -11.93
CA ASN A 573 15.86 -23.52 -11.01
C ASN A 573 15.62 -22.01 -10.80
N VAL A 574 14.49 -21.67 -10.17
CA VAL A 574 14.12 -20.29 -9.83
C VAL A 574 15.14 -19.59 -8.92
N THR A 575 15.85 -20.32 -8.06
CA THR A 575 16.90 -19.74 -7.22
C THR A 575 18.04 -19.20 -8.06
N MET A 576 18.52 -19.95 -9.05
CA MET A 576 19.55 -19.49 -9.98
C MET A 576 19.06 -18.31 -10.85
N ALA A 577 17.83 -18.36 -11.37
CA ALA A 577 17.25 -17.25 -12.14
C ALA A 577 17.23 -15.94 -11.34
N ASN A 578 16.84 -16.01 -10.07
CA ASN A 578 16.83 -14.86 -9.17
C ASN A 578 18.23 -14.40 -8.78
N VAL A 579 19.17 -15.30 -8.46
CA VAL A 579 20.57 -14.95 -8.17
C VAL A 579 21.19 -14.16 -9.32
N PHE A 580 21.05 -14.65 -10.55
CA PHE A 580 21.65 -14.02 -11.72
C PHE A 580 20.94 -12.71 -12.12
N THR A 581 19.61 -12.65 -12.16
CA THR A 581 18.93 -11.38 -12.45
C THR A 581 19.20 -10.29 -11.39
N HIS A 582 19.31 -10.65 -10.12
CA HIS A 582 19.61 -9.68 -9.06
C HIS A 582 21.08 -9.27 -9.04
N ILE A 583 22.05 -10.18 -9.23
CA ILE A 583 23.46 -9.79 -9.28
C ILE A 583 23.74 -8.85 -10.46
N TRP A 584 23.17 -9.13 -11.63
CA TRP A 584 23.28 -8.24 -12.79
C TRP A 584 22.68 -6.87 -12.51
N ALA A 585 21.51 -6.81 -11.85
CA ALA A 585 20.90 -5.55 -11.42
C ALA A 585 21.79 -4.78 -10.43
N PHE A 586 22.32 -5.42 -9.39
CA PHE A 586 23.24 -4.76 -8.44
C PHE A 586 24.52 -4.26 -9.12
N ARG A 587 25.06 -5.02 -10.08
CA ARG A 587 26.22 -4.60 -10.90
C ARG A 587 25.89 -3.39 -11.78
N ILE A 588 24.73 -3.35 -12.44
CA ILE A 588 24.25 -2.17 -13.19
C ILE A 588 24.13 -0.95 -12.27
N THR A 589 23.53 -1.11 -11.08
CA THR A 589 23.43 -0.02 -10.09
C THR A 589 24.81 0.51 -9.71
N CYS A 590 25.74 -0.35 -9.30
CA CYS A 590 27.10 0.07 -8.92
C CYS A 590 27.83 0.76 -10.07
N MET A 591 27.75 0.24 -11.30
CA MET A 591 28.37 0.86 -12.47
C MET A 591 27.76 2.24 -12.79
N THR A 592 26.43 2.39 -12.67
CA THR A 592 25.74 3.67 -12.93
C THR A 592 26.16 4.75 -11.94
N GLU A 593 26.34 4.40 -10.66
CA GLU A 593 26.83 5.34 -9.65
C GLU A 593 28.32 5.65 -9.79
N LEU A 594 29.14 4.69 -10.24
CA LEU A 594 30.55 4.94 -10.56
C LEU A 594 30.69 5.89 -11.76
N GLU A 595 29.83 5.76 -12.78
CA GLU A 595 29.72 6.71 -13.90
C GLU A 595 29.30 8.12 -13.40
N LYS A 596 28.29 8.19 -12.53
CA LYS A 596 27.84 9.44 -11.87
C LYS A 596 28.96 10.12 -11.06
N LEU A 597 29.67 9.38 -10.22
CA LEU A 597 30.81 9.90 -9.43
C LEU A 597 31.96 10.37 -10.33
N ALA A 598 32.27 9.62 -11.38
CA ALA A 598 33.32 9.96 -12.34
C ALA A 598 33.00 11.25 -13.13
N LEU A 599 31.71 11.51 -13.42
CA LEU A 599 31.25 12.75 -14.03
C LEU A 599 31.27 13.94 -13.06
N LEU A 600 30.86 13.74 -11.80
CA LEU A 600 30.87 14.78 -10.76
C LEU A 600 32.29 15.17 -10.31
N PHE A 601 33.21 14.21 -10.28
CA PHE A 601 34.57 14.37 -9.77
C PHE A 601 35.62 13.81 -10.76
N PRO A 602 35.88 14.49 -11.90
CA PRO A 602 36.77 13.98 -12.96
C PRO A 602 38.20 13.65 -12.52
N TRP A 603 38.66 14.26 -11.42
CA TRP A 603 39.97 13.98 -10.83
C TRP A 603 40.12 12.54 -10.29
N LEU A 604 39.01 11.84 -10.00
CA LEU A 604 39.00 10.41 -9.68
C LEU A 604 39.59 9.56 -10.82
N ILE A 605 39.41 10.01 -12.07
CA ILE A 605 39.87 9.31 -13.28
C ILE A 605 41.35 9.65 -13.58
N LEU A 606 41.81 10.82 -13.14
CA LEU A 606 43.13 11.37 -13.47
C LEU A 606 44.23 10.95 -12.49
N GLY A 607 43.90 10.29 -11.38
CA GLY A 607 44.86 9.70 -10.44
C GLY A 607 45.48 8.39 -10.92
N GLU A 608 46.41 7.83 -10.13
CA GLU A 608 46.94 6.47 -10.35
C GLU A 608 45.87 5.41 -10.02
N MET A 609 44.93 5.22 -10.94
CA MET A 609 43.91 4.18 -10.85
C MET A 609 44.49 2.79 -11.12
N SER A 610 43.92 1.76 -10.50
CA SER A 610 44.24 0.38 -10.89
C SER A 610 43.77 0.10 -12.34
N LEU A 611 44.52 -0.73 -13.07
CA LEU A 611 44.17 -1.18 -14.43
C LEU A 611 42.76 -1.81 -14.49
N THR A 612 42.35 -2.50 -13.42
CA THR A 612 41.01 -3.07 -13.28
C THR A 612 39.96 -1.96 -13.32
N THR A 613 40.15 -0.90 -12.52
CA THR A 613 39.20 0.21 -12.41
C THR A 613 39.08 1.02 -13.71
N GLN A 614 40.20 1.23 -14.42
CA GLN A 614 40.19 1.85 -15.75
C GLN A 614 39.38 1.03 -16.77
N ARG A 615 39.52 -0.30 -16.76
CA ARG A 615 38.78 -1.20 -17.65
C ARG A 615 37.27 -1.19 -17.38
N HIS A 616 36.84 -1.07 -16.12
CA HIS A 616 35.42 -0.91 -15.81
C HIS A 616 34.87 0.39 -16.41
N LEU A 617 35.47 1.53 -16.07
CA LEU A 617 35.04 2.86 -16.52
C LEU A 617 34.94 2.97 -18.05
N HIS A 618 35.94 2.47 -18.79
CA HIS A 618 36.00 2.60 -20.25
C HIS A 618 34.92 1.79 -21.01
N HIS A 619 34.25 0.84 -20.33
CA HIS A 619 33.26 -0.04 -20.95
C HIS A 619 31.94 -0.14 -20.16
N ILE A 620 31.66 0.79 -19.22
CA ILE A 620 30.42 0.79 -18.42
C ILE A 620 29.18 0.62 -19.31
N GLN A 621 29.05 1.43 -20.36
CA GLN A 621 27.87 1.41 -21.25
C GLN A 621 27.69 0.06 -21.97
N ASN A 622 28.79 -0.57 -22.42
CA ASN A 622 28.72 -1.89 -23.05
C ASN A 622 28.36 -3.00 -22.03
N HIS A 623 28.88 -2.91 -20.81
CA HIS A 623 28.59 -3.87 -19.75
C HIS A 623 27.16 -3.72 -19.22
N THR A 624 26.70 -2.51 -18.91
CA THR A 624 25.32 -2.26 -18.46
C THR A 624 24.31 -2.70 -19.53
N TRP A 625 24.62 -2.48 -20.81
CA TRP A 625 23.83 -3.00 -21.93
C TRP A 625 23.77 -4.53 -21.98
N ALA A 626 24.92 -5.21 -21.91
CA ALA A 626 24.97 -6.67 -21.94
C ALA A 626 24.18 -7.28 -20.76
N LEU A 627 24.40 -6.79 -19.54
CA LEU A 627 23.68 -7.23 -18.34
C LEU A 627 22.17 -6.97 -18.44
N SER A 628 21.76 -5.85 -19.04
CA SER A 628 20.35 -5.51 -19.20
C SER A 628 19.63 -6.42 -20.19
N ASN A 629 20.29 -6.81 -21.28
CA ASN A 629 19.75 -7.84 -22.19
C ASN A 629 19.65 -9.21 -21.51
N GLN A 630 20.64 -9.59 -20.68
CA GLN A 630 20.56 -10.83 -19.90
C GLN A 630 19.37 -10.81 -18.92
N ILE A 631 19.14 -9.69 -18.23
CA ILE A 631 17.94 -9.49 -17.39
C ILE A 631 16.67 -9.66 -18.23
N CYS A 632 16.51 -8.92 -19.32
CA CYS A 632 15.31 -8.98 -20.16
C CYS A 632 15.07 -10.37 -20.79
N SER A 633 16.13 -11.08 -21.18
CA SER A 633 16.02 -12.47 -21.69
C SER A 633 15.74 -13.51 -20.62
N SER A 634 15.93 -13.20 -19.34
CA SER A 634 15.57 -14.10 -18.23
C SER A 634 14.07 -14.10 -17.91
N MET A 635 13.32 -13.14 -18.46
CA MET A 635 11.92 -12.91 -18.09
C MET A 635 11.00 -14.02 -18.57
N GLU A 636 11.27 -14.65 -19.72
CA GLU A 636 10.49 -15.82 -20.16
C GLU A 636 10.55 -16.97 -19.15
N TYR A 637 11.71 -17.20 -18.54
CA TYR A 637 11.85 -18.22 -17.51
C TYR A 637 11.06 -17.86 -16.24
N LEU A 638 11.18 -16.61 -15.76
CA LEU A 638 10.54 -16.16 -14.53
C LEU A 638 9.02 -15.97 -14.66
N MET A 639 8.51 -15.81 -15.89
CA MET A 639 7.09 -15.63 -16.21
C MET A 639 6.34 -16.93 -16.59
N GLN A 640 7.00 -18.09 -16.51
CA GLN A 640 6.35 -19.40 -16.64
C GLN A 640 5.20 -19.59 -15.63
N ASP A 641 4.12 -20.28 -16.01
CA ASP A 641 2.95 -20.49 -15.14
C ASP A 641 3.25 -21.42 -13.95
N GLU A 642 4.29 -22.24 -14.08
CA GLU A 642 4.87 -23.07 -13.02
C GLU A 642 5.55 -22.24 -11.93
N MET A 643 5.95 -20.99 -12.22
CA MET A 643 6.61 -20.08 -11.27
C MET A 643 5.63 -19.30 -10.37
N LYS A 644 4.32 -19.46 -10.62
CA LYS A 644 3.21 -18.86 -9.87
C LYS A 644 3.38 -17.34 -9.72
N LEU A 645 2.99 -16.74 -8.59
CA LEU A 645 3.20 -15.30 -8.36
C LEU A 645 4.65 -14.97 -7.95
N PHE A 646 5.42 -15.90 -7.39
CA PHE A 646 6.76 -15.63 -6.89
C PHE A 646 7.77 -15.25 -7.99
N GLY A 647 7.82 -16.01 -9.10
CA GLY A 647 8.73 -15.70 -10.21
C GLY A 647 8.46 -14.34 -10.86
N PRO A 648 7.21 -14.02 -11.23
CA PRO A 648 6.80 -12.70 -11.70
C PRO A 648 7.12 -11.58 -10.71
N ALA A 649 6.81 -11.75 -9.41
CA ALA A 649 7.04 -10.72 -8.40
C ALA A 649 8.54 -10.42 -8.15
N SER A 650 9.43 -11.40 -8.30
CA SER A 650 10.87 -11.18 -8.14
C SER A 650 11.52 -10.41 -9.31
N THR A 651 10.82 -10.23 -10.44
CA THR A 651 11.33 -9.47 -11.60
C THR A 651 11.40 -7.95 -11.38
N PHE A 652 10.65 -7.42 -10.40
CA PHE A 652 10.42 -5.99 -10.24
C PHE A 652 11.71 -5.17 -10.10
N PHE A 653 12.64 -5.59 -9.23
CA PHE A 653 13.89 -4.88 -9.00
C PHE A 653 14.83 -4.94 -10.23
N PRO A 654 15.11 -6.12 -10.84
CA PRO A 654 15.88 -6.18 -12.08
C PRO A 654 15.29 -5.32 -13.22
N LEU A 655 13.98 -5.38 -13.45
CA LEU A 655 13.32 -4.57 -14.50
C LEU A 655 13.40 -3.08 -14.21
N LYS A 656 13.21 -2.67 -12.95
CA LYS A 656 13.37 -1.27 -12.51
C LYS A 656 14.77 -0.76 -12.84
N THR A 657 15.80 -1.52 -12.48
CA THR A 657 17.19 -1.14 -12.74
C THR A 657 17.49 -0.97 -14.22
N VAL A 658 16.99 -1.87 -15.09
CA VAL A 658 17.14 -1.74 -16.54
C VAL A 658 16.41 -0.49 -17.06
N TYR A 659 15.13 -0.33 -16.73
CA TYR A 659 14.30 0.78 -17.21
C TYR A 659 14.90 2.14 -16.83
N HIS A 660 15.28 2.32 -15.55
CA HIS A 660 15.83 3.58 -15.08
C HIS A 660 17.19 3.91 -15.71
N LYS A 661 18.06 2.92 -16.00
CA LYS A 661 19.34 3.18 -16.68
C LYS A 661 19.11 3.76 -18.08
N PHE A 662 18.30 3.11 -18.92
CA PHE A 662 18.10 3.59 -20.29
C PHE A 662 17.21 4.82 -20.41
N LYS A 663 16.30 5.06 -19.45
CA LYS A 663 15.53 6.31 -19.36
C LYS A 663 16.42 7.50 -19.00
N ALA A 664 17.39 7.32 -18.09
CA ALA A 664 18.30 8.38 -17.67
C ALA A 664 19.34 8.76 -18.74
N ASP A 665 19.88 7.77 -19.46
CA ASP A 665 20.94 8.00 -20.46
C ASP A 665 20.46 8.74 -21.73
N GLY A 666 19.14 8.95 -21.91
CA GLY A 666 18.55 9.61 -23.09
C GLY A 666 18.81 8.89 -24.42
N SER A 667 19.35 7.67 -24.35
CA SER A 667 19.81 6.91 -25.52
C SER A 667 18.65 6.47 -26.41
N GLN A 668 18.89 6.35 -27.72
CA GLN A 668 17.92 5.84 -28.70
C GLN A 668 17.62 4.33 -28.56
N GLN A 669 17.89 3.72 -27.39
CA GLN A 669 17.57 2.31 -27.12
C GLN A 669 16.09 2.10 -26.77
N THR A 670 15.21 2.64 -27.62
CA THR A 670 13.76 2.48 -27.53
C THR A 670 13.35 1.01 -27.44
N ASN A 671 14.10 0.10 -28.08
CA ASN A 671 13.85 -1.34 -28.06
C ASN A 671 13.90 -1.95 -26.65
N ILE A 672 14.87 -1.58 -25.80
CA ILE A 672 14.99 -2.19 -24.46
C ILE A 672 13.94 -1.62 -23.50
N ILE A 673 13.59 -0.34 -23.65
CA ILE A 673 12.51 0.31 -22.91
C ILE A 673 11.15 -0.30 -23.31
N ALA A 674 10.88 -0.47 -24.61
CA ALA A 674 9.68 -1.10 -25.12
C ALA A 674 9.55 -2.55 -24.64
N ARG A 675 10.67 -3.31 -24.63
CA ARG A 675 10.72 -4.67 -24.06
C ARG A 675 10.37 -4.67 -22.57
N CYS A 676 10.90 -3.74 -21.77
CA CYS A 676 10.50 -3.58 -20.37
C CYS A 676 9.00 -3.25 -20.22
N GLN A 677 8.43 -2.39 -21.08
CA GLN A 677 7.00 -2.07 -21.07
C GLN A 677 6.13 -3.30 -21.39
N GLU A 678 6.50 -4.09 -22.40
CA GLU A 678 5.83 -5.35 -22.73
C GLU A 678 5.86 -6.36 -21.56
N ILE A 679 7.03 -6.52 -20.92
CA ILE A 679 7.18 -7.41 -19.75
C ILE A 679 6.31 -6.91 -18.58
N VAL A 680 6.24 -5.60 -18.33
CA VAL A 680 5.40 -5.05 -17.25
C VAL A 680 3.91 -5.21 -17.54
N ASN A 681 3.46 -5.07 -18.78
CA ASN A 681 2.08 -5.39 -19.14
C ASN A 681 1.75 -6.86 -18.83
N ARG A 682 2.66 -7.79 -19.14
CA ARG A 682 2.51 -9.22 -18.79
C ARG A 682 2.50 -9.48 -17.28
N LEU A 683 3.14 -8.64 -16.46
CA LEU A 683 3.05 -8.70 -14.99
C LEU A 683 1.65 -8.30 -14.51
N VAL A 684 1.09 -7.22 -15.09
CA VAL A 684 -0.30 -6.79 -14.83
C VAL A 684 -1.30 -7.87 -15.25
N ASP A 685 -1.12 -8.51 -16.41
CA ASP A 685 -1.95 -9.63 -16.88
C ASP A 685 -1.92 -10.85 -15.95
N LYS A 686 -0.80 -11.07 -15.23
CA LYS A 686 -0.66 -12.08 -14.17
C LYS A 686 -1.16 -11.62 -12.80
N GLY A 687 -1.87 -10.49 -12.73
CA GLY A 687 -2.51 -9.99 -11.52
C GLY A 687 -1.64 -9.07 -10.66
N LEU A 688 -0.39 -8.80 -11.04
CA LEU A 688 0.53 -7.93 -10.30
C LEU A 688 0.33 -6.46 -10.68
N GLN A 689 -0.82 -5.91 -10.29
CA GLN A 689 -1.24 -4.55 -10.67
C GLN A 689 -0.26 -3.44 -10.23
N ALA A 690 0.54 -3.66 -9.19
CA ALA A 690 1.54 -2.68 -8.73
C ALA A 690 2.80 -2.59 -9.62
N ALA A 691 2.95 -3.48 -10.61
CA ALA A 691 4.16 -3.55 -11.43
C ALA A 691 4.53 -2.22 -12.15
N PRO A 692 3.60 -1.45 -12.76
CA PRO A 692 3.93 -0.19 -13.41
C PRO A 692 4.53 0.86 -12.46
N ILE A 693 3.84 1.14 -11.34
CA ILE A 693 4.30 2.13 -10.35
C ILE A 693 5.62 1.70 -9.69
N ILE A 694 5.82 0.41 -9.42
CA ILE A 694 7.07 -0.09 -8.82
C ILE A 694 8.23 -0.03 -9.82
N VAL A 695 8.04 -0.44 -11.07
CA VAL A 695 9.10 -0.52 -12.08
C VAL A 695 9.43 0.85 -12.68
N PHE A 696 8.42 1.64 -13.05
CA PHE A 696 8.61 2.92 -13.75
C PHE A 696 8.70 4.12 -12.80
N GLY A 697 8.02 4.08 -11.66
CA GLY A 697 7.91 5.21 -10.74
C GLY A 697 7.11 6.39 -11.31
N GLU A 698 6.11 6.10 -12.14
CA GLU A 698 5.15 7.04 -12.75
C GLU A 698 3.74 6.80 -12.22
#